data_AF-A0A9D7UAB8-F1
#
_entry.id   AF-A0A9D7UAB8-F1
#
_cell.length_a   1.000
_cell.length_b   1.000
_cell.length_c   1.000
_cell.angle_alpha   90.00
_cell.angle_beta   90.00
_cell.angle_gamma   90.00
#
_symmetry.space_group_name_H-M   'P 1'
#
loop_
_entity.id
_entity.type
_entity.pdbx_description
1 polymer ?
#
loop_
_entity_poly.entity_id
_entity_poly.type
_entity_poly.pdbx_seq_one_letter_code
_entity_poly.pdbx_strand_id
1 'polypeptide(L)'
;MFFIVVFFTACYVEESSDLNTWNKEVPPKEVSASYDITTKKININWNYTIGATEYNVYRADEINVIYGFIGKASSTSYLDDNFEVEKIYHYKIEATNGEFKSPLSDKATVTYPKLEAPTGVLALYDDNKKAIDINWSSVDLADEYSVYRAYESDGSYSAIEKVSSASFSDNNIILGKTYYYKIEAINGELKSPLSTSTSVTYKELKAPTGVSASYNATTKQIDISWDPTNGATGYNAYRAHKLDGNYSSTWKVPSTSFSDSNITLGKIYHYKIEATRGDLESPLSTSTSAAYSFTNPGIYLSIIAFSENLTEKKFTRLYDESNDSFNSFIDERETEAGSSLYWAVDNAIMSIKNTAFPDYIDNISIVTFTDGLDISSLDASGYKHESNSDYLGALKIDINEIKVKDIPLSAYAIGLNGKDGADEEEFKKNLEVLSSGENNYTVEDVNDIEVIFKEIAKSLTKTSSSQSLALSVSLSSSGTKIRFTFDDANASESGQYIEATYERVGSGENMTHTLENITYNGLDCTSTSITGEGTGASKKYTFEDIKMEDGSDIDIDSIKLWSRSDSSSPWYKNDGFVPSRDSHVDVEKSSAAIVLVLDTGNFSANDFKIVQSSAKSFVETLLDGYNKSFPWYGKNVIELSSDSGDLKSGSIKAGETTWYKANISSNEDYNIGWRDSKDYYDLTAEIKVSAYKSSAEVLFEDKSSDSSIPAINLTEDDTIYIEVSENINNGNGTYIIGFK
;
A
#
# COMPACT_ATOMS: atom_id res chain seq x y z
N MET A 1 24.53 62.63 -22.41
CA MET A 1 25.84 63.11 -22.90
C MET A 1 26.10 62.48 -24.25
N PHE A 2 25.87 63.21 -25.35
CA PHE A 2 26.57 63.11 -26.64
C PHE A 2 26.02 64.20 -27.57
N PHE A 3 26.94 64.78 -28.35
CA PHE A 3 26.87 66.04 -29.07
C PHE A 3 25.87 66.10 -30.22
N ILE A 4 25.27 67.28 -30.44
CA ILE A 4 24.93 67.76 -31.79
C ILE A 4 25.64 69.11 -32.00
N VAL A 5 26.60 69.07 -32.91
CA VAL A 5 27.30 70.20 -33.50
C VAL A 5 26.38 70.79 -34.56
N VAL A 6 26.10 72.09 -34.51
CA VAL A 6 25.63 72.85 -35.68
C VAL A 6 26.46 74.12 -35.83
N PHE A 7 26.95 74.27 -37.06
CA PHE A 7 27.90 75.26 -37.54
C PHE A 7 27.41 76.70 -37.36
N PHE A 8 28.23 77.54 -36.71
CA PHE A 8 28.21 78.97 -36.97
C PHE A 8 28.96 79.24 -38.27
N THR A 9 28.25 79.49 -39.36
CA THR A 9 28.81 80.16 -40.54
C THR A 9 28.38 81.62 -40.48
N ALA A 10 29.16 82.44 -39.77
CA ALA A 10 29.05 83.89 -39.87
C ALA A 10 29.74 84.32 -41.18
N CYS A 11 28.94 84.53 -42.22
CA CYS A 11 29.36 85.26 -43.41
C CYS A 11 29.14 86.76 -43.13
N TYR A 12 30.24 87.51 -43.23
CA TYR A 12 30.39 88.96 -43.47
C TYR A 12 29.11 89.82 -43.41
N VAL A 13 29.04 90.71 -42.41
CA VAL A 13 28.10 91.84 -42.37
C VAL A 13 28.75 92.98 -43.17
N GLU A 14 28.21 93.31 -44.34
CA GLU A 14 28.27 94.69 -44.84
C GLU A 14 27.22 95.50 -44.06
N GLU A 15 27.67 96.58 -43.44
CA GLU A 15 26.80 97.61 -42.88
C GLU A 15 25.91 98.18 -43.99
N SER A 16 24.61 97.88 -43.95
CA SER A 16 23.59 98.73 -44.55
C SER A 16 22.53 99.06 -43.51
N SER A 17 22.41 100.35 -43.24
CA SER A 17 21.52 100.99 -42.28
C SER A 17 20.05 100.96 -42.71
N ASP A 18 19.44 99.78 -42.81
CA ASP A 18 17.98 99.62 -43.02
C ASP A 18 17.44 98.44 -42.19
N LEU A 19 17.42 98.60 -40.86
CA LEU A 19 16.83 97.60 -39.94
C LEU A 19 15.30 97.71 -39.81
N ASN A 20 14.58 98.29 -40.78
CA ASN A 20 13.13 98.46 -40.67
C ASN A 20 12.31 98.44 -41.97
N THR A 21 12.81 97.83 -43.04
CA THR A 21 11.98 97.59 -44.24
C THR A 21 11.43 96.17 -44.22
N TRP A 22 10.16 96.01 -43.83
CA TRP A 22 9.43 94.76 -44.01
C TRP A 22 9.45 94.39 -45.51
N ASN A 23 10.08 93.26 -45.85
CA ASN A 23 10.16 92.79 -47.23
C ASN A 23 8.97 91.87 -47.54
N LYS A 24 8.00 92.43 -48.26
CA LYS A 24 6.71 91.80 -48.61
C LYS A 24 6.81 90.49 -49.39
N GLU A 25 7.99 90.11 -49.86
CA GLU A 25 8.20 88.95 -50.74
C GLU A 25 8.91 87.78 -50.06
N VAL A 26 9.29 87.88 -48.77
CA VAL A 26 10.01 86.80 -48.07
C VAL A 26 9.03 85.98 -47.23
N PRO A 27 8.71 84.73 -47.62
CA PRO A 27 7.87 83.85 -46.80
C PRO A 27 8.64 83.29 -45.59
N PRO A 28 7.94 82.82 -44.53
CA PRO A 28 8.55 82.04 -43.46
C PRO A 28 9.35 80.85 -43.98
N LYS A 29 10.53 80.60 -43.41
CA LYS A 29 11.45 79.51 -43.79
C LYS A 29 11.56 78.46 -42.69
N GLU A 30 12.11 77.30 -43.03
CA GLU A 30 12.32 76.16 -42.11
C GLU A 30 11.02 75.71 -41.42
N VAL A 31 9.91 75.69 -42.17
CA VAL A 31 8.64 75.20 -41.64
C VAL A 31 8.74 73.70 -41.44
N SER A 32 8.47 73.24 -40.22
CA SER A 32 8.45 71.84 -39.82
C SER A 32 7.16 71.52 -39.08
N ALA A 33 6.71 70.28 -39.20
CA ALA A 33 5.54 69.77 -38.49
C ALA A 33 5.89 68.40 -37.91
N SER A 34 5.61 68.20 -36.63
CA SER A 34 5.89 66.94 -35.93
C SER A 34 4.77 66.62 -34.95
N TYR A 35 4.33 65.37 -34.91
CA TYR A 35 3.41 64.90 -33.90
C TYR A 35 4.14 64.73 -32.56
N ASP A 36 3.61 65.34 -31.51
CA ASP A 36 4.08 65.16 -30.14
C ASP A 36 3.16 64.20 -29.41
N ILE A 37 3.71 63.02 -29.13
CA ILE A 37 3.00 61.92 -28.47
C ILE A 37 2.59 62.25 -27.03
N THR A 38 3.29 63.17 -26.37
CA THR A 38 3.03 63.53 -24.96
C THR A 38 1.83 64.46 -24.87
N THR A 39 1.78 65.46 -25.75
CA THR A 39 0.69 66.44 -25.78
C THR A 39 -0.49 65.98 -26.64
N LYS A 40 -0.31 64.90 -27.41
CA LYS A 40 -1.26 64.38 -28.41
C LYS A 40 -1.65 65.47 -29.42
N LYS A 41 -0.68 66.27 -29.88
CA LYS A 41 -0.91 67.43 -30.76
C LYS A 41 0.16 67.52 -31.85
N ILE A 42 -0.15 68.20 -32.94
CA ILE A 42 0.82 68.47 -34.01
C ILE A 42 1.48 69.83 -33.73
N ASN A 43 2.78 69.80 -33.50
CA ASN A 43 3.60 71.00 -33.34
C ASN A 43 4.12 71.47 -34.70
N ILE A 44 3.75 72.69 -35.09
CA ILE A 44 4.24 73.34 -36.30
C ILE A 44 5.18 74.47 -35.90
N ASN A 45 6.41 74.46 -36.40
CA ASN A 45 7.45 75.44 -36.07
C ASN A 45 8.05 76.05 -37.34
N TRP A 46 8.46 77.31 -37.27
CA TRP A 46 9.14 78.01 -38.37
C TRP A 46 10.12 79.07 -37.85
N ASN A 47 10.95 79.63 -38.73
CA ASN A 47 11.86 80.72 -38.35
C ASN A 47 11.15 82.07 -38.31
N TYR A 48 11.61 82.95 -37.40
CA TYR A 48 11.14 84.33 -37.31
C TYR A 48 11.31 85.07 -38.64
N THR A 49 10.26 85.76 -39.09
CA THR A 49 10.24 86.61 -40.28
C THR A 49 10.33 88.07 -39.85
N ILE A 50 11.36 88.79 -40.31
CA ILE A 50 11.63 90.18 -39.92
C ILE A 50 10.43 91.10 -40.25
N GLY A 51 9.98 91.86 -39.25
CA GLY A 51 8.86 92.79 -39.38
C GLY A 51 7.46 92.15 -39.33
N ALA A 52 7.36 90.83 -39.17
CA ALA A 52 6.08 90.16 -38.93
C ALA A 52 5.61 90.39 -37.47
N THR A 53 4.34 90.74 -37.30
CA THR A 53 3.70 90.84 -35.98
C THR A 53 2.85 89.61 -35.66
N GLU A 54 2.45 88.85 -36.68
CA GLU A 54 1.64 87.63 -36.56
C GLU A 54 1.89 86.70 -37.77
N TYR A 55 1.52 85.42 -37.63
CA TYR A 55 1.56 84.41 -38.68
C TYR A 55 0.20 83.76 -38.85
N ASN A 56 -0.28 83.65 -40.09
CA ASN A 56 -1.45 82.85 -40.45
C ASN A 56 -1.00 81.43 -40.79
N VAL A 57 -1.63 80.43 -40.18
CA VAL A 57 -1.34 79.01 -40.37
C VAL A 57 -2.43 78.39 -41.22
N TYR A 58 -2.00 77.68 -42.26
CA TYR A 58 -2.89 77.00 -43.18
C TYR A 58 -2.60 75.50 -43.24
N ARG A 59 -3.65 74.70 -43.40
CA ARG A 59 -3.58 73.23 -43.46
C ARG A 59 -4.28 72.71 -44.71
N ALA A 60 -3.75 71.63 -45.25
CA ALA A 60 -4.39 70.78 -46.25
C ALA A 60 -4.18 69.31 -45.90
N ASP A 61 -5.15 68.48 -46.26
CA ASP A 61 -5.23 67.03 -46.04
C ASP A 61 -4.77 66.21 -47.26
N GLU A 62 -4.48 66.88 -48.39
CA GLU A 62 -3.81 66.31 -49.55
C GLU A 62 -2.95 67.37 -50.26
N ILE A 63 -1.94 66.92 -51.01
CA ILE A 63 -0.85 67.74 -51.54
C ILE A 63 -1.27 68.80 -52.59
N ASN A 64 -2.47 68.66 -53.17
CA ASN A 64 -2.98 69.45 -54.30
C ASN A 64 -4.31 70.19 -54.00
N VAL A 65 -4.67 70.36 -52.73
CA VAL A 65 -5.94 70.98 -52.31
C VAL A 65 -5.71 72.43 -51.86
N ILE A 66 -6.79 73.21 -51.85
CA ILE A 66 -6.84 74.57 -51.30
C ILE A 66 -6.48 74.50 -49.81
N TYR A 67 -5.39 75.18 -49.44
CA TYR A 67 -4.97 75.33 -48.04
C TYR A 67 -6.01 76.15 -47.25
N GLY A 68 -6.67 75.52 -46.28
CA GLY A 68 -7.62 76.17 -45.39
C GLY A 68 -6.91 76.89 -44.23
N PHE A 69 -7.35 78.09 -43.89
CA PHE A 69 -6.85 78.82 -42.72
C PHE A 69 -7.32 78.14 -41.44
N ILE A 70 -6.38 77.78 -40.54
CA ILE A 70 -6.69 77.10 -39.28
C ILE A 70 -6.41 77.94 -38.04
N GLY A 71 -5.61 79.01 -38.15
CA GLY A 71 -5.37 79.89 -37.02
C GLY A 71 -4.27 80.90 -37.22
N LYS A 72 -4.06 81.73 -36.18
CA LYS A 72 -3.00 82.72 -36.08
C LYS A 72 -2.05 82.40 -34.94
N ALA A 73 -0.79 82.79 -35.08
CA ALA A 73 0.22 82.71 -34.04
C ALA A 73 0.99 84.03 -33.93
N SER A 74 1.16 84.54 -32.71
CA SER A 74 2.04 85.69 -32.42
C SER A 74 3.49 85.27 -32.16
N SER A 75 3.74 83.97 -31.99
CA SER A 75 5.05 83.34 -31.91
C SER A 75 5.38 82.55 -33.18
N THR A 76 6.59 81.99 -33.26
CA THR A 76 7.05 81.20 -34.40
C THR A 76 6.71 79.71 -34.31
N SER A 77 5.58 79.41 -33.67
CA SER A 77 5.08 78.06 -33.45
C SER A 77 3.55 78.06 -33.37
N TYR A 78 2.91 76.98 -33.81
CA TYR A 78 1.47 76.75 -33.67
C TYR A 78 1.21 75.30 -33.30
N LEU A 79 0.16 75.10 -32.53
CA LEU A 79 -0.25 73.80 -32.01
C LEU A 79 -1.61 73.44 -32.62
N ASP A 80 -1.63 72.48 -33.53
CA ASP A 80 -2.86 71.96 -34.12
C ASP A 80 -3.38 70.79 -33.28
N ASP A 81 -4.59 70.92 -32.74
CA ASP A 81 -5.28 69.93 -31.93
C ASP A 81 -6.60 69.42 -32.55
N ASN A 82 -6.87 69.77 -33.81
CA ASN A 82 -8.09 69.40 -34.51
C ASN A 82 -7.79 68.62 -35.78
N PHE A 83 -7.26 67.41 -35.63
CA PHE A 83 -6.83 66.53 -36.72
C PHE A 83 -7.44 65.12 -36.57
N GLU A 84 -7.43 64.36 -37.66
CA GLU A 84 -7.84 62.97 -37.70
C GLU A 84 -6.62 62.05 -37.84
N VAL A 85 -6.74 60.83 -37.30
CA VAL A 85 -5.66 59.84 -37.35
C VAL A 85 -5.52 59.23 -38.74
N GLU A 86 -4.36 58.63 -39.03
CA GLU A 86 -4.03 58.04 -40.33
C GLU A 86 -4.12 59.01 -41.53
N LYS A 87 -4.39 60.30 -41.30
CA LYS A 87 -4.30 61.36 -42.30
C LYS A 87 -2.90 61.96 -42.36
N ILE A 88 -2.55 62.41 -43.55
CA ILE A 88 -1.34 63.17 -43.81
C ILE A 88 -1.76 64.64 -43.87
N TYR A 89 -1.13 65.47 -43.04
CA TYR A 89 -1.39 66.91 -43.05
C TYR A 89 -0.20 67.67 -43.61
N HIS A 90 -0.51 68.67 -44.42
CA HIS A 90 0.43 69.61 -44.98
C HIS A 90 0.18 71.01 -44.43
N TYR A 91 1.22 71.68 -43.98
CA TYR A 91 1.12 73.02 -43.38
C TYR A 91 1.90 74.05 -44.17
N LYS A 92 1.33 75.25 -44.29
CA LYS A 92 1.99 76.44 -44.85
C LYS A 92 1.72 77.66 -43.97
N ILE A 93 2.69 78.55 -43.90
CA ILE A 93 2.67 79.72 -43.01
C ILE A 93 2.80 80.99 -43.84
N GLU A 94 1.98 81.99 -43.53
CA GLU A 94 2.03 83.34 -44.10
C GLU A 94 2.36 84.34 -42.99
N ALA A 95 3.42 85.12 -43.15
CA ALA A 95 3.74 86.20 -42.22
C ALA A 95 2.91 87.45 -42.53
N THR A 96 2.46 88.18 -41.50
CA THR A 96 1.71 89.43 -41.65
C THR A 96 2.15 90.46 -40.60
N ASN A 97 2.04 91.75 -40.94
CA ASN A 97 2.20 92.86 -40.00
C ASN A 97 0.89 93.60 -39.71
N GLY A 98 -0.24 93.09 -40.21
CA GLY A 98 -1.57 93.68 -40.07
C GLY A 98 -2.03 94.46 -41.31
N GLU A 99 -1.11 95.07 -42.06
CA GLU A 99 -1.42 95.78 -43.32
C GLU A 99 -1.07 94.93 -44.55
N PHE A 100 -0.06 94.07 -44.43
CA PHE A 100 0.45 93.31 -45.56
C PHE A 100 0.79 91.85 -45.20
N LYS A 101 0.80 91.00 -46.22
CA LYS A 101 1.01 89.54 -46.14
C LYS A 101 2.15 89.10 -47.06
N SER A 102 2.98 88.17 -46.58
CA SER A 102 4.00 87.49 -47.40
C SER A 102 3.36 86.47 -48.36
N PRO A 103 4.11 85.88 -49.31
CA PRO A 103 3.75 84.59 -49.89
C PRO A 103 3.67 83.49 -48.81
N LEU A 104 3.00 82.38 -49.13
CA LEU A 104 3.01 81.18 -48.30
C LEU A 104 4.40 80.51 -48.30
N SER A 105 4.80 79.96 -47.17
CA SER A 105 6.01 79.14 -47.03
C SER A 105 6.03 77.89 -47.91
N ASP A 106 7.21 77.26 -47.97
CA ASP A 106 7.31 75.83 -48.31
C ASP A 106 6.46 74.99 -47.35
N LYS A 107 6.01 73.82 -47.82
CA LYS A 107 5.12 72.96 -47.03
C LYS A 107 5.92 72.14 -46.01
N ALA A 108 5.41 72.06 -44.79
CA ALA A 108 5.74 71.00 -43.84
C ALA A 108 4.73 69.86 -43.98
N THR A 109 5.15 68.62 -43.75
CA THR A 109 4.28 67.44 -43.81
C THR A 109 4.44 66.61 -42.55
N VAL A 110 3.32 66.13 -42.00
CA VAL A 110 3.30 65.22 -40.86
C VAL A 110 2.25 64.14 -41.11
N THR A 111 2.55 62.91 -40.70
CA THR A 111 1.61 61.79 -40.72
C THR A 111 1.24 61.48 -39.28
N TYR A 112 -0.06 61.43 -38.98
CA TYR A 112 -0.50 61.01 -37.65
C TYR A 112 -0.25 59.51 -37.47
N PRO A 113 0.33 59.04 -36.35
CA PRO A 113 0.65 57.63 -36.14
C PRO A 113 -0.61 56.75 -36.13
N LYS A 114 -0.51 55.62 -36.83
CA LYS A 114 -1.52 54.55 -36.82
C LYS A 114 -1.55 53.86 -35.44
N LEU A 115 -2.73 53.41 -35.01
CA LEU A 115 -2.86 52.56 -33.83
C LEU A 115 -2.45 51.12 -34.19
N GLU A 116 -1.38 50.64 -33.57
CA GLU A 116 -0.79 49.34 -33.89
C GLU A 116 -1.50 48.16 -33.20
N ALA A 117 -1.39 46.97 -33.79
CA ALA A 117 -1.90 45.76 -33.17
C ALA A 117 -1.09 45.41 -31.91
N PRO A 118 -1.73 45.01 -30.79
CA PRO A 118 -1.01 44.52 -29.62
C PRO A 118 -0.08 43.35 -29.96
N THR A 119 1.14 43.38 -29.41
CA THR A 119 2.16 42.32 -29.59
C THR A 119 2.44 41.59 -28.27
N GLY A 120 3.10 40.43 -28.36
CA GLY A 120 3.54 39.68 -27.18
C GLY A 120 2.39 39.09 -26.36
N VAL A 121 1.28 38.70 -27.02
CA VAL A 121 0.12 38.12 -26.35
C VAL A 121 0.46 36.73 -25.82
N LEU A 122 0.44 36.57 -24.49
CA LEU A 122 0.66 35.31 -23.78
C LEU A 122 -0.60 34.96 -22.99
N ALA A 123 -1.08 33.72 -23.14
CA ALA A 123 -2.18 33.18 -22.34
C ALA A 123 -1.67 31.99 -21.53
N LEU A 124 -1.80 32.05 -20.21
CA LEU A 124 -1.37 31.00 -19.29
C LEU A 124 -2.52 30.67 -18.33
N TYR A 125 -2.72 29.38 -18.06
CA TYR A 125 -3.66 28.97 -17.02
C TYR A 125 -3.06 29.23 -15.63
N ASP A 126 -3.77 29.98 -14.80
CA ASP A 126 -3.41 30.23 -13.39
C ASP A 126 -4.25 29.31 -12.50
N ASP A 127 -3.61 28.29 -11.93
CA ASP A 127 -4.23 27.30 -11.05
C ASP A 127 -4.87 27.92 -9.80
N ASN A 128 -4.32 29.02 -9.28
CA ASN A 128 -4.83 29.65 -8.05
C ASN A 128 -6.12 30.43 -8.31
N LYS A 129 -6.23 31.05 -9.49
CA LYS A 129 -7.41 31.84 -9.87
C LYS A 129 -8.49 31.02 -10.57
N LYS A 130 -8.15 29.81 -11.04
CA LYS A 130 -8.99 28.99 -11.93
C LYS A 130 -9.38 29.78 -13.20
N ALA A 131 -8.40 30.49 -13.75
CA ALA A 131 -8.59 31.45 -14.82
C ALA A 131 -7.45 31.36 -15.84
N ILE A 132 -7.69 31.87 -17.04
CA ILE A 132 -6.62 32.07 -18.01
C ILE A 132 -6.16 33.53 -17.93
N ASP A 133 -4.93 33.75 -17.48
CA ASP A 133 -4.29 35.07 -17.45
C ASP A 133 -3.69 35.38 -18.82
N ILE A 134 -4.19 36.43 -19.46
CA ILE A 134 -3.77 36.92 -20.76
C ILE A 134 -3.02 38.24 -20.56
N ASN A 135 -1.79 38.32 -21.06
CA ASN A 135 -0.94 39.52 -20.95
C ASN A 135 -0.40 39.89 -22.32
N TRP A 136 -0.25 41.19 -22.59
CA TRP A 136 0.32 41.72 -23.83
C TRP A 136 1.13 42.99 -23.59
N SER A 137 1.88 43.44 -24.60
CA SER A 137 2.59 44.72 -24.53
C SER A 137 1.63 45.89 -24.70
N SER A 138 1.76 46.93 -23.88
CA SER A 138 0.97 48.16 -24.02
C SER A 138 1.24 48.82 -25.38
N VAL A 139 0.17 49.26 -26.04
CA VAL A 139 0.21 49.96 -27.33
C VAL A 139 0.16 51.47 -27.07
N ASP A 140 1.10 52.21 -27.67
CA ASP A 140 1.10 53.67 -27.61
C ASP A 140 -0.21 54.22 -28.18
N LEU A 141 -0.75 55.25 -27.52
CA LEU A 141 -2.04 55.88 -27.83
C LEU A 141 -3.29 55.02 -27.56
N ALA A 142 -3.18 53.79 -27.06
CA ALA A 142 -4.35 53.02 -26.66
C ALA A 142 -4.90 53.50 -25.31
N ASP A 143 -6.21 53.74 -25.23
CA ASP A 143 -6.92 54.04 -23.98
C ASP A 143 -7.54 52.76 -23.37
N GLU A 144 -7.88 51.79 -24.21
CA GLU A 144 -8.50 50.51 -23.85
C GLU A 144 -8.11 49.39 -24.83
N TYR A 145 -8.44 48.15 -24.48
CA TYR A 145 -8.24 46.95 -25.28
C TYR A 145 -9.51 46.10 -25.27
N SER A 146 -9.90 45.57 -26.44
CA SER A 146 -10.92 44.50 -26.50
C SER A 146 -10.23 43.14 -26.57
N VAL A 147 -10.63 42.24 -25.68
CA VAL A 147 -10.15 40.85 -25.63
C VAL A 147 -11.14 39.97 -26.37
N TYR A 148 -10.65 39.21 -27.34
CA TYR A 148 -11.45 38.29 -28.14
C TYR A 148 -11.09 36.84 -27.84
N ARG A 149 -12.09 35.97 -27.85
CA ARG A 149 -11.95 34.52 -27.62
C ARG A 149 -12.62 33.69 -28.71
N ALA A 150 -11.98 32.59 -29.09
CA ALA A 150 -12.52 31.56 -29.97
C ALA A 150 -12.21 30.14 -29.42
N TYR A 151 -12.88 29.13 -29.99
CA TYR A 151 -12.67 27.71 -29.67
C TYR A 151 -11.80 26.96 -30.69
N GLU A 152 -11.46 27.61 -31.80
CA GLU A 152 -10.64 27.08 -32.90
C GLU A 152 -9.70 28.20 -33.39
N SER A 153 -8.52 27.84 -33.93
CA SER A 153 -7.46 28.81 -34.31
C SER A 153 -7.87 29.80 -35.41
N ASP A 154 -8.74 29.36 -36.30
CA ASP A 154 -9.29 30.08 -37.45
C ASP A 154 -10.82 30.26 -37.34
N GLY A 155 -11.38 29.94 -36.17
CA GLY A 155 -12.81 30.07 -35.90
C GLY A 155 -13.27 31.52 -35.71
N SER A 156 -14.56 31.68 -35.45
CA SER A 156 -15.17 32.98 -35.15
C SER A 156 -14.74 33.47 -33.77
N TYR A 157 -14.01 34.58 -33.72
CA TYR A 157 -13.64 35.27 -32.49
C TYR A 157 -14.75 36.21 -32.03
N SER A 158 -15.13 36.12 -30.76
CA SER A 158 -16.08 37.01 -30.12
C SER A 158 -15.39 37.85 -29.06
N ALA A 159 -15.70 39.14 -28.98
CA ALA A 159 -15.23 39.98 -27.88
C ALA A 159 -15.85 39.49 -26.57
N ILE A 160 -15.03 39.28 -25.55
CA ILE A 160 -15.45 38.79 -24.24
C ILE A 160 -15.31 39.86 -23.14
N GLU A 161 -14.41 40.83 -23.31
CA GLU A 161 -14.23 41.90 -22.34
C GLU A 161 -13.52 43.12 -22.96
N LYS A 162 -13.71 44.29 -22.34
CA LYS A 162 -12.89 45.48 -22.57
C LYS A 162 -12.12 45.88 -21.31
N VAL A 163 -10.83 46.12 -21.43
CA VAL A 163 -9.95 46.47 -20.29
C VAL A 163 -9.05 47.66 -20.61
N SER A 164 -8.70 48.45 -19.60
CA SER A 164 -7.74 49.57 -19.74
C SER A 164 -6.29 49.13 -19.50
N SER A 165 -6.06 48.03 -18.78
CA SER A 165 -4.75 47.43 -18.56
C SER A 165 -4.33 46.54 -19.72
N ALA A 166 -3.02 46.38 -19.93
CA ALA A 166 -2.44 45.44 -20.89
C ALA A 166 -2.46 43.97 -20.39
N SER A 167 -3.51 43.61 -19.66
CA SER A 167 -3.74 42.28 -19.11
C SER A 167 -5.22 42.06 -18.80
N PHE A 168 -5.64 40.80 -18.85
CA PHE A 168 -7.00 40.35 -18.53
C PHE A 168 -6.98 38.91 -18.00
N SER A 169 -7.90 38.59 -17.08
CA SER A 169 -8.04 37.24 -16.52
C SER A 169 -9.42 36.69 -16.92
N ASP A 170 -9.42 35.68 -17.79
CA ASP A 170 -10.64 35.00 -18.24
C ASP A 170 -11.04 33.90 -17.25
N ASN A 171 -12.02 34.21 -16.41
CA ASN A 171 -12.56 33.29 -15.40
C ASN A 171 -13.67 32.37 -15.96
N ASN A 172 -14.14 32.58 -17.18
CA ASN A 172 -15.29 31.87 -17.75
C ASN A 172 -14.84 30.70 -18.64
N ILE A 173 -14.07 29.79 -18.05
CA ILE A 173 -13.40 28.68 -18.75
C ILE A 173 -14.02 27.33 -18.39
N ILE A 174 -13.95 26.38 -19.32
CA ILE A 174 -14.49 25.02 -19.20
C ILE A 174 -13.34 24.04 -19.30
N LEU A 175 -13.35 23.05 -18.40
CA LEU A 175 -12.37 21.97 -18.33
C LEU A 175 -12.28 21.21 -19.66
N GLY A 176 -11.05 20.88 -20.07
CA GLY A 176 -10.73 20.18 -21.31
C GLY A 176 -10.81 21.02 -22.59
N LYS A 177 -11.21 22.30 -22.53
CA LYS A 177 -11.31 23.18 -23.71
C LYS A 177 -10.00 23.90 -24.01
N THR A 178 -9.74 24.07 -25.30
CA THR A 178 -8.69 24.97 -25.80
C THR A 178 -9.34 26.30 -26.18
N TYR A 179 -8.75 27.38 -25.68
CA TYR A 179 -9.18 28.73 -25.96
C TYR A 179 -8.12 29.47 -26.76
N TYR A 180 -8.57 30.23 -27.74
CA TYR A 180 -7.73 31.06 -28.60
C TYR A 180 -8.04 32.53 -28.34
N TYR A 181 -7.01 33.33 -28.11
CA TYR A 181 -7.16 34.75 -27.76
C TYR A 181 -6.50 35.67 -28.77
N LYS A 182 -7.17 36.79 -29.07
CA LYS A 182 -6.66 37.93 -29.84
C LYS A 182 -7.04 39.24 -29.15
N ILE A 183 -6.23 40.27 -29.30
CA ILE A 183 -6.41 41.56 -28.64
C ILE A 183 -6.48 42.67 -29.70
N GLU A 184 -7.42 43.59 -29.55
CA GLU A 184 -7.57 44.82 -30.35
C GLU A 184 -7.27 46.02 -29.45
N ALA A 185 -6.41 46.95 -29.86
CA ALA A 185 -6.21 48.21 -29.14
C ALA A 185 -7.25 49.24 -29.59
N ILE A 186 -7.73 50.05 -28.64
CA ILE A 186 -8.81 51.02 -28.84
C ILE A 186 -8.41 52.39 -28.31
N ASN A 187 -8.74 53.43 -29.08
CA ASN A 187 -8.66 54.83 -28.66
C ASN A 187 -9.90 55.56 -29.18
N GLY A 188 -10.90 55.74 -28.31
CA GLY A 188 -12.21 56.27 -28.70
C GLY A 188 -12.92 55.36 -29.72
N GLU A 189 -13.21 55.90 -30.91
CA GLU A 189 -13.81 55.13 -32.02
C GLU A 189 -12.77 54.36 -32.86
N LEU A 190 -11.47 54.58 -32.61
CA LEU A 190 -10.39 53.98 -33.37
C LEU A 190 -10.04 52.61 -32.85
N LYS A 191 -9.73 51.70 -33.78
CA LYS A 191 -9.43 50.30 -33.52
C LYS A 191 -8.22 49.89 -34.33
N SER A 192 -7.25 49.23 -33.69
CA SER A 192 -6.13 48.62 -34.40
C SER A 192 -6.54 47.30 -35.06
N PRO A 193 -5.69 46.71 -35.93
CA PRO A 193 -5.86 45.31 -36.31
C PRO A 193 -5.76 44.38 -35.08
N LEU A 194 -6.44 43.23 -35.14
CA LEU A 194 -6.29 42.19 -34.12
C LEU A 194 -4.85 41.67 -34.07
N SER A 195 -4.37 41.35 -32.86
CA SER A 195 -3.10 40.67 -32.64
C SER A 195 -3.04 39.29 -33.32
N THR A 196 -1.84 38.73 -33.41
CA THR A 196 -1.68 37.29 -33.67
C THR A 196 -2.38 36.47 -32.59
N SER A 197 -2.94 35.32 -32.95
CA SER A 197 -3.61 34.44 -31.97
C SER A 197 -2.59 33.78 -31.05
N THR A 198 -2.92 33.66 -29.77
CA THR A 198 -2.32 32.71 -28.84
C THR A 198 -3.35 31.67 -28.42
N SER A 199 -2.93 30.55 -27.85
CA SER A 199 -3.85 29.51 -27.39
C SER A 199 -3.38 28.85 -26.11
N VAL A 200 -4.32 28.44 -25.27
CA VAL A 200 -4.06 27.65 -24.07
C VAL A 200 -5.16 26.63 -23.86
N THR A 201 -4.80 25.43 -23.41
CA THR A 201 -5.75 24.37 -23.09
C THR A 201 -5.84 24.21 -21.57
N TYR A 202 -7.04 24.29 -21.02
CA TYR A 202 -7.28 23.93 -19.64
C TYR A 202 -7.39 22.39 -19.54
N LYS A 203 -6.26 21.71 -19.35
CA LYS A 203 -6.20 20.23 -19.37
C LYS A 203 -6.57 19.62 -18.02
N GLU A 204 -7.38 18.57 -18.08
CA GLU A 204 -7.61 17.61 -16.98
C GLU A 204 -6.30 16.92 -16.58
N LEU A 205 -6.19 16.60 -15.29
CA LEU A 205 -5.19 15.66 -14.81
C LEU A 205 -5.69 14.24 -15.10
N LYS A 206 -4.79 13.38 -15.56
CA LYS A 206 -5.10 11.95 -15.71
C LYS A 206 -4.96 11.26 -14.36
N ALA A 207 -5.72 10.18 -14.16
CA ALA A 207 -5.54 9.33 -12.99
C ALA A 207 -4.09 8.80 -12.95
N PRO A 208 -3.44 8.79 -11.77
CA PRO A 208 -2.13 8.15 -11.60
C PRO A 208 -2.14 6.69 -12.04
N THR A 209 -1.04 6.27 -12.68
CA THR A 209 -0.80 4.89 -13.11
C THR A 209 0.31 4.24 -12.30
N GLY A 210 0.54 2.93 -12.47
CA GLY A 210 1.63 2.23 -11.79
C GLY A 210 1.48 2.15 -10.27
N VAL A 211 0.27 2.31 -9.75
CA VAL A 211 0.03 2.32 -8.30
C VAL A 211 0.30 0.94 -7.70
N SER A 212 1.22 0.88 -6.76
CA SER A 212 1.62 -0.33 -6.05
C SER A 212 1.66 -0.09 -4.54
N ALA A 213 1.40 -1.14 -3.76
CA ALA A 213 1.51 -1.12 -2.31
C ALA A 213 2.19 -2.42 -1.86
N SER A 214 3.11 -2.32 -0.91
CA SER A 214 3.82 -3.47 -0.35
C SER A 214 4.09 -3.28 1.13
N TYR A 215 3.87 -4.32 1.94
CA TYR A 215 4.24 -4.30 3.34
C TYR A 215 5.76 -4.46 3.51
N ASN A 216 6.34 -3.62 4.36
CA ASN A 216 7.75 -3.62 4.71
C ASN A 216 7.91 -4.16 6.13
N ALA A 217 8.37 -5.40 6.25
CA ALA A 217 8.50 -6.10 7.54
C ALA A 217 9.51 -5.43 8.49
N THR A 218 10.53 -4.76 7.95
CA THR A 218 11.55 -4.07 8.75
C THR A 218 10.98 -2.81 9.40
N THR A 219 10.23 -2.00 8.66
CA THR A 219 9.67 -0.74 9.18
C THR A 219 8.28 -0.91 9.78
N LYS A 220 7.63 -2.07 9.53
CA LYS A 220 6.23 -2.37 9.88
C LYS A 220 5.24 -1.35 9.28
N GLN A 221 5.46 -0.96 8.02
CA GLN A 221 4.64 -0.01 7.27
C GLN A 221 4.21 -0.57 5.92
N ILE A 222 3.17 -0.02 5.31
CA ILE A 222 2.85 -0.27 3.91
C ILE A 222 3.45 0.87 3.08
N ASP A 223 4.39 0.54 2.21
CA ASP A 223 4.97 1.47 1.24
C ASP A 223 4.12 1.50 -0.03
N ILE A 224 3.64 2.67 -0.42
CA ILE A 224 2.81 2.92 -1.60
C ILE A 224 3.58 3.79 -2.59
N SER A 225 3.55 3.44 -3.88
CA SER A 225 4.20 4.22 -4.94
C SER A 225 3.40 4.24 -6.24
N TRP A 226 3.62 5.24 -7.08
CA TRP A 226 2.94 5.41 -8.37
C TRP A 226 3.81 6.19 -9.38
N ASP A 227 3.40 6.19 -10.64
CA ASP A 227 4.08 6.95 -11.69
C ASP A 227 3.75 8.46 -11.61
N PRO A 228 4.72 9.36 -11.90
CA PRO A 228 4.45 10.78 -12.01
C PRO A 228 3.35 11.12 -13.03
N THR A 229 2.33 11.86 -12.61
CA THR A 229 1.27 12.38 -13.49
C THR A 229 1.69 13.71 -14.10
N ASN A 230 1.70 13.79 -15.44
CA ASN A 230 2.11 15.01 -16.13
C ASN A 230 1.21 16.22 -15.77
N GLY A 231 1.84 17.29 -15.30
CA GLY A 231 1.16 18.50 -14.87
C GLY A 231 0.60 18.44 -13.45
N ALA A 232 0.81 17.36 -12.68
CA ALA A 232 0.47 17.34 -11.26
C ALA A 232 1.53 18.10 -10.43
N THR A 233 1.08 18.79 -9.39
CA THR A 233 1.95 19.45 -8.39
C THR A 233 1.88 18.76 -7.02
N GLY A 234 0.99 17.79 -6.86
CA GLY A 234 0.84 16.97 -5.66
C GLY A 234 -0.10 15.80 -5.89
N TYR A 235 -0.39 15.06 -4.83
CA TYR A 235 -1.28 13.90 -4.83
C TYR A 235 -2.07 13.80 -3.53
N ASN A 236 -3.28 13.25 -3.61
CA ASN A 236 -4.05 12.78 -2.47
C ASN A 236 -4.02 11.24 -2.45
N ALA A 237 -3.70 10.65 -1.29
CA ALA A 237 -3.75 9.21 -1.07
C ALA A 237 -4.96 8.85 -0.20
N TYR A 238 -5.72 7.88 -0.70
CA TYR A 238 -6.95 7.41 -0.10
C TYR A 238 -6.78 5.98 0.40
N ARG A 239 -7.42 5.68 1.54
CA ARG A 239 -7.40 4.34 2.14
C ARG A 239 -8.81 3.84 2.41
N ALA A 240 -9.03 2.55 2.19
CA ALA A 240 -10.25 1.84 2.57
C ALA A 240 -9.91 0.46 3.17
N HIS A 241 -10.83 -0.07 3.97
CA HIS A 241 -10.74 -1.43 4.54
C HIS A 241 -11.37 -2.51 3.66
N LYS A 242 -12.04 -2.11 2.56
CA LYS A 242 -12.69 -2.99 1.59
C LYS A 242 -12.46 -2.41 0.20
N LEU A 243 -12.34 -3.28 -0.82
CA LEU A 243 -12.12 -2.87 -2.21
C LEU A 243 -13.20 -1.92 -2.74
N ASP A 244 -14.47 -2.22 -2.44
CA ASP A 244 -15.63 -1.40 -2.80
C ASP A 244 -16.14 -0.55 -1.61
N GLY A 245 -15.30 -0.38 -0.59
CA GLY A 245 -15.63 0.41 0.59
C GLY A 245 -15.56 1.92 0.32
N ASN A 246 -15.98 2.69 1.32
CA ASN A 246 -15.80 4.14 1.29
C ASN A 246 -14.32 4.47 1.49
N TYR A 247 -13.71 5.03 0.46
CA TYR A 247 -12.34 5.54 0.50
C TYR A 247 -12.32 6.89 1.19
N SER A 248 -11.49 7.03 2.22
CA SER A 248 -11.27 8.30 2.91
C SER A 248 -9.92 8.88 2.51
N SER A 249 -9.90 10.15 2.08
CA SER A 249 -8.65 10.89 1.85
C SER A 249 -7.93 10.99 3.18
N THR A 250 -6.72 10.44 3.24
CA THR A 250 -5.99 10.35 4.51
C THR A 250 -4.68 11.13 4.46
N TRP A 251 -4.08 11.31 3.27
CA TRP A 251 -2.82 12.03 3.13
C TRP A 251 -2.75 12.89 1.88
N LYS A 252 -2.13 14.06 2.01
CA LYS A 252 -1.73 14.93 0.89
C LYS A 252 -0.22 14.90 0.80
N VAL A 253 0.33 14.48 -0.34
CA VAL A 253 1.77 14.28 -0.50
C VAL A 253 2.29 14.92 -1.80
N PRO A 254 3.47 15.57 -1.77
CA PRO A 254 4.05 16.20 -2.97
C PRO A 254 4.84 15.20 -3.84
N SER A 255 5.17 14.03 -3.29
CA SER A 255 5.96 12.97 -3.92
C SER A 255 5.08 11.91 -4.58
N THR A 256 5.70 11.03 -5.37
CA THR A 256 5.05 9.87 -6.01
C THR A 256 5.11 8.60 -5.17
N SER A 257 5.30 8.75 -3.86
CA SER A 257 5.32 7.67 -2.89
C SER A 257 4.96 8.17 -1.50
N PHE A 258 4.48 7.26 -0.66
CA PHE A 258 4.07 7.48 0.73
C PHE A 258 4.12 6.16 1.52
N SER A 259 4.33 6.23 2.84
CA SER A 259 4.33 5.05 3.72
C SER A 259 3.24 5.17 4.79
N ASP A 260 2.33 4.21 4.83
CA ASP A 260 1.26 4.11 5.84
C ASP A 260 1.74 3.29 7.04
N SER A 261 1.93 3.95 8.18
CA SER A 261 2.31 3.33 9.45
C SER A 261 1.14 2.99 10.37
N ASN A 262 -0.08 3.45 10.06
CA ASN A 262 -1.26 3.24 10.90
C ASN A 262 -1.99 1.96 10.48
N ILE A 263 -1.26 0.85 10.51
CA ILE A 263 -1.71 -0.46 10.06
C ILE A 263 -1.81 -1.44 11.23
N THR A 264 -2.74 -2.38 11.14
CA THR A 264 -2.98 -3.41 12.17
C THR A 264 -2.69 -4.79 11.59
N LEU A 265 -2.06 -5.66 12.39
CA LEU A 265 -1.77 -7.04 12.01
C LEU A 265 -3.06 -7.76 11.57
N GLY A 266 -2.93 -8.57 10.53
CA GLY A 266 -4.03 -9.29 9.89
C GLY A 266 -4.95 -8.43 9.02
N LYS A 267 -4.75 -7.12 8.89
CA LYS A 267 -5.65 -6.26 8.08
C LYS A 267 -5.13 -6.00 6.67
N ILE A 268 -6.05 -6.08 5.71
CA ILE A 268 -5.86 -5.67 4.32
C ILE A 268 -6.27 -4.20 4.18
N TYR A 269 -5.43 -3.40 3.54
CA TYR A 269 -5.69 -2.00 3.23
C TYR A 269 -5.67 -1.80 1.72
N HIS A 270 -6.68 -1.09 1.22
CA HIS A 270 -6.82 -0.75 -0.19
C HIS A 270 -6.47 0.72 -0.40
N TYR A 271 -5.68 1.01 -1.42
CA TYR A 271 -5.18 2.35 -1.71
C TYR A 271 -5.57 2.79 -3.12
N LYS A 272 -5.99 4.05 -3.23
CA LYS A 272 -6.22 4.76 -4.49
C LYS A 272 -5.54 6.13 -4.41
N ILE A 273 -5.01 6.59 -5.53
CA ILE A 273 -4.28 7.86 -5.61
C ILE A 273 -4.97 8.77 -6.62
N GLU A 274 -5.00 10.05 -6.29
CA GLU A 274 -5.50 11.12 -7.14
C GLU A 274 -4.40 12.16 -7.32
N ALA A 275 -4.16 12.59 -8.54
CA ALA A 275 -3.23 13.68 -8.83
C ALA A 275 -3.92 15.02 -8.59
N THR A 276 -3.16 15.98 -8.05
CA THR A 276 -3.64 17.33 -7.79
C THR A 276 -2.79 18.40 -8.46
N ARG A 277 -3.43 19.49 -8.88
CA ARG A 277 -2.80 20.73 -9.34
C ARG A 277 -3.62 21.91 -8.80
N GLY A 278 -3.17 22.51 -7.69
CA GLY A 278 -4.01 23.44 -6.92
C GLY A 278 -5.26 22.73 -6.39
N ASP A 279 -6.44 23.24 -6.72
CA ASP A 279 -7.73 22.62 -6.41
C ASP A 279 -8.25 21.65 -7.49
N LEU A 280 -7.51 21.47 -8.60
CA LEU A 280 -7.88 20.50 -9.63
C LEU A 280 -7.47 19.11 -9.21
N GLU A 281 -8.40 18.16 -9.32
CA GLU A 281 -8.24 16.75 -8.98
C GLU A 281 -8.43 15.88 -10.23
N SER A 282 -7.64 14.83 -10.37
CA SER A 282 -7.86 13.79 -11.38
C SER A 282 -8.95 12.82 -10.95
N PRO A 283 -9.44 11.91 -11.82
CA PRO A 283 -10.09 10.69 -11.33
C PRO A 283 -9.13 9.87 -10.44
N LEU A 284 -9.69 9.06 -9.53
CA LEU A 284 -8.92 8.10 -8.73
C LEU A 284 -8.25 7.05 -9.62
N SER A 285 -7.07 6.61 -9.23
CA SER A 285 -6.39 5.46 -9.82
C SER A 285 -7.18 4.15 -9.66
N THR A 286 -6.75 3.11 -10.37
CA THR A 286 -7.12 1.73 -10.00
C THR A 286 -6.67 1.44 -8.56
N SER A 287 -7.42 0.61 -7.83
CA SER A 287 -7.04 0.23 -6.47
C SER A 287 -5.84 -0.69 -6.51
N THR A 288 -4.94 -0.50 -5.55
CA THR A 288 -3.98 -1.53 -5.12
C THR A 288 -4.31 -1.94 -3.67
N SER A 289 -3.69 -2.99 -3.17
CA SER A 289 -3.83 -3.39 -1.77
C SER A 289 -2.55 -4.02 -1.25
N ALA A 290 -2.31 -3.82 0.04
CA ALA A 290 -1.30 -4.54 0.77
C ALA A 290 -1.84 -4.86 2.16
N ALA A 291 -1.23 -5.84 2.81
CA ALA A 291 -1.64 -6.27 4.13
C ALA A 291 -0.44 -6.42 5.05
N TYR A 292 -0.65 -6.09 6.32
CA TYR A 292 0.24 -6.55 7.37
C TYR A 292 -0.20 -7.96 7.75
N SER A 293 0.26 -8.95 6.99
CA SER A 293 -0.13 -10.35 7.19
C SER A 293 0.58 -10.97 8.38
N PHE A 294 -0.01 -12.02 8.94
CA PHE A 294 0.73 -12.89 9.84
C PHE A 294 1.83 -13.65 9.09
N THR A 295 2.94 -13.93 9.78
CA THR A 295 4.15 -14.52 9.18
C THR A 295 4.62 -15.80 9.83
N ASN A 296 4.03 -16.23 10.95
CA ASN A 296 4.41 -17.47 11.65
C ASN A 296 3.33 -18.57 11.52
N PRO A 297 3.66 -19.85 11.33
CA PRO A 297 2.66 -20.91 11.26
C PRO A 297 1.85 -21.02 12.54
N GLY A 298 0.57 -21.35 12.44
CA GLY A 298 -0.26 -21.71 13.59
C GLY A 298 -1.76 -21.60 13.39
N ILE A 299 -2.49 -21.75 14.50
CA ILE A 299 -3.93 -21.56 14.53
C ILE A 299 -4.23 -20.08 14.73
N TYR A 300 -4.99 -19.47 13.84
CA TYR A 300 -5.51 -18.12 13.93
C TYR A 300 -6.97 -18.22 14.33
N LEU A 301 -7.28 -17.85 15.56
CA LEU A 301 -8.63 -17.94 16.10
C LEU A 301 -9.27 -16.56 16.18
N SER A 302 -10.51 -16.47 15.72
CA SER A 302 -11.43 -15.38 16.01
C SER A 302 -12.64 -15.94 16.76
N ILE A 303 -13.20 -15.18 17.69
CA ILE A 303 -14.45 -15.56 18.37
C ILE A 303 -15.45 -14.43 18.15
N ILE A 304 -16.60 -14.76 17.60
CA ILE A 304 -17.74 -13.88 17.42
C ILE A 304 -18.83 -14.36 18.37
N ALA A 305 -19.13 -13.57 19.39
CA ALA A 305 -20.24 -13.85 20.30
C ALA A 305 -21.44 -12.99 19.92
N PHE A 306 -22.64 -13.58 19.91
CA PHE A 306 -23.84 -12.89 19.44
C PHE A 306 -25.07 -13.13 20.33
N SER A 307 -25.89 -12.10 20.44
CA SER A 307 -27.28 -12.12 20.92
C SER A 307 -28.11 -11.24 19.96
N GLU A 308 -28.76 -10.18 20.45
CA GLU A 308 -29.19 -9.05 19.61
C GLU A 308 -27.99 -8.29 19.02
N ASN A 309 -26.89 -8.19 19.76
CA ASN A 309 -25.66 -7.52 19.33
C ASN A 309 -24.52 -8.50 19.09
N LEU A 310 -23.47 -8.04 18.40
CA LEU A 310 -22.29 -8.85 18.09
C LEU A 310 -21.03 -8.25 18.71
N THR A 311 -20.20 -9.11 19.30
CA THR A 311 -18.86 -8.77 19.77
C THR A 311 -17.83 -9.72 19.16
N GLU A 312 -16.65 -9.22 18.82
CA GLU A 312 -15.62 -10.00 18.13
C GLU A 312 -14.26 -9.90 18.84
N LYS A 313 -13.69 -11.03 19.22
CA LYS A 313 -12.25 -11.20 19.42
C LYS A 313 -11.64 -11.46 18.07
N LYS A 314 -11.06 -10.42 17.46
CA LYS A 314 -10.47 -10.51 16.12
C LYS A 314 -9.39 -11.59 16.06
N PHE A 315 -9.17 -12.12 14.85
CA PHE A 315 -8.11 -13.07 14.55
C PHE A 315 -6.80 -12.71 15.26
N THR A 316 -6.44 -13.60 16.18
CA THR A 316 -5.16 -13.58 16.88
C THR A 316 -4.59 -14.99 16.76
N ARG A 317 -3.28 -15.11 16.61
CA ARG A 317 -2.64 -16.43 16.66
C ARG A 317 -2.87 -17.03 18.05
N LEU A 318 -3.29 -18.28 18.11
CA LEU A 318 -3.51 -19.05 19.32
C LEU A 318 -2.24 -19.83 19.68
N TYR A 319 -1.71 -19.51 20.85
CA TYR A 319 -0.54 -20.09 21.51
C TYR A 319 -0.63 -19.78 23.01
N ASP A 320 0.23 -20.37 23.84
CA ASP A 320 0.12 -20.36 25.31
C ASP A 320 -0.16 -18.96 25.89
N GLU A 321 0.59 -17.94 25.48
CA GLU A 321 0.46 -16.58 26.01
C GLU A 321 -0.83 -15.85 25.57
N SER A 322 -1.34 -16.18 24.38
CA SER A 322 -2.57 -15.56 23.85
C SER A 322 -3.86 -16.21 24.38
N ASN A 323 -3.77 -17.42 24.92
CA ASN A 323 -4.91 -18.25 25.33
C ASN A 323 -5.80 -17.55 26.35
N ASP A 324 -5.18 -16.93 27.35
CA ASP A 324 -5.88 -16.19 28.41
C ASP A 324 -6.74 -15.05 27.85
N SER A 325 -6.32 -14.43 26.74
CA SER A 325 -7.11 -13.37 26.08
C SER A 325 -8.39 -13.89 25.43
N PHE A 326 -8.41 -15.15 24.95
CA PHE A 326 -9.60 -15.80 24.42
C PHE A 326 -10.53 -16.24 25.55
N ASN A 327 -9.96 -16.85 26.60
CA ASN A 327 -10.73 -17.26 27.78
C ASN A 327 -11.38 -16.06 28.48
N SER A 328 -10.64 -14.96 28.64
CA SER A 328 -11.18 -13.72 29.20
C SER A 328 -12.31 -13.16 28.34
N PHE A 329 -12.14 -13.16 27.00
CA PHE A 329 -13.21 -12.73 26.09
C PHE A 329 -14.48 -13.57 26.27
N ILE A 330 -14.36 -14.90 26.44
CA ILE A 330 -15.51 -15.78 26.67
C ILE A 330 -16.15 -15.52 28.05
N ASP A 331 -15.34 -15.38 29.10
CA ASP A 331 -15.80 -15.18 30.47
C ASP A 331 -16.52 -13.83 30.67
N GLU A 332 -16.12 -12.80 29.90
CA GLU A 332 -16.75 -11.48 29.87
C GLU A 332 -18.06 -11.43 29.08
N ARG A 333 -18.55 -12.56 28.53
CA ARG A 333 -19.87 -12.59 27.90
C ARG A 333 -20.97 -12.72 28.96
N GLU A 334 -22.10 -12.10 28.66
CA GLU A 334 -23.34 -12.20 29.43
C GLU A 334 -24.43 -12.72 28.50
N THR A 335 -25.47 -13.33 29.09
CA THR A 335 -26.63 -13.77 28.32
C THR A 335 -27.71 -12.70 28.30
N GLU A 336 -28.21 -12.40 27.10
CA GLU A 336 -29.22 -11.38 26.84
C GLU A 336 -30.28 -11.92 25.88
N ALA A 337 -31.41 -11.21 25.73
CA ALA A 337 -32.44 -11.63 24.79
C ALA A 337 -32.01 -11.38 23.33
N GLY A 338 -32.47 -12.23 22.41
CA GLY A 338 -32.30 -12.04 20.97
C GLY A 338 -31.31 -13.02 20.34
N SER A 339 -31.44 -13.20 19.02
CA SER A 339 -30.58 -14.07 18.22
C SER A 339 -30.43 -13.49 16.82
N SER A 340 -29.22 -13.02 16.51
CA SER A 340 -28.82 -12.49 15.21
C SER A 340 -27.88 -13.48 14.49
N LEU A 341 -28.27 -14.76 14.46
CA LEU A 341 -27.47 -15.88 13.99
C LEU A 341 -26.94 -15.69 12.56
N TYR A 342 -27.80 -15.35 11.60
CA TYR A 342 -27.38 -15.21 10.20
C TYR A 342 -26.42 -14.03 10.02
N TRP A 343 -26.67 -12.93 10.73
CA TRP A 343 -25.76 -11.80 10.73
C TRP A 343 -24.41 -12.13 11.36
N ALA A 344 -24.39 -12.95 12.41
CA ALA A 344 -23.14 -13.41 13.02
C ALA A 344 -22.30 -14.27 12.07
N VAL A 345 -22.95 -15.16 11.31
CA VAL A 345 -22.27 -15.99 10.29
C VAL A 345 -21.80 -15.14 9.10
N ASP A 346 -22.59 -14.16 8.61
CA ASP A 346 -22.13 -13.19 7.59
C ASP A 346 -20.89 -12.43 8.09
N ASN A 347 -20.87 -11.99 9.35
CA ASN A 347 -19.69 -11.32 9.93
C ASN A 347 -18.48 -12.26 10.06
N ALA A 348 -18.68 -13.54 10.40
CA ALA A 348 -17.60 -14.53 10.43
C ALA A 348 -16.95 -14.70 9.05
N ILE A 349 -17.78 -14.83 8.01
CA ILE A 349 -17.36 -14.89 6.62
C ILE A 349 -16.62 -13.61 6.22
N MET A 350 -17.15 -12.43 6.58
CA MET A 350 -16.48 -11.15 6.35
C MET A 350 -15.14 -11.04 7.08
N SER A 351 -15.03 -11.51 8.31
CA SER A 351 -13.79 -11.49 9.08
C SER A 351 -12.73 -12.37 8.45
N ILE A 352 -13.10 -13.51 7.87
CA ILE A 352 -12.19 -14.35 7.08
C ILE A 352 -11.74 -13.61 5.81
N LYS A 353 -12.67 -13.08 5.00
CA LYS A 353 -12.33 -12.42 3.72
C LYS A 353 -11.47 -11.16 3.88
N ASN A 354 -11.62 -10.45 4.99
CA ASN A 354 -10.92 -9.19 5.25
C ASN A 354 -9.64 -9.37 6.09
N THR A 355 -9.26 -10.62 6.37
CA THR A 355 -8.04 -10.95 7.11
C THR A 355 -6.96 -11.47 6.17
N ALA A 356 -5.73 -10.97 6.33
CA ALA A 356 -4.57 -11.45 5.60
C ALA A 356 -3.85 -12.56 6.39
N PHE A 357 -4.10 -13.79 5.99
CA PHE A 357 -3.49 -14.99 6.56
C PHE A 357 -2.08 -15.25 6.00
N PRO A 358 -1.24 -16.05 6.69
CA PRO A 358 0.08 -16.42 6.19
C PRO A 358 -0.02 -17.33 4.96
N ASP A 359 1.09 -17.55 4.25
CA ASP A 359 1.10 -18.29 2.98
C ASP A 359 0.84 -19.79 3.11
N TYR A 360 1.24 -20.40 4.21
CA TYR A 360 1.05 -21.82 4.51
C TYR A 360 -0.29 -22.09 5.23
N ILE A 361 -1.32 -21.26 5.04
CA ILE A 361 -2.68 -21.59 5.50
C ILE A 361 -3.20 -22.80 4.69
N ASP A 362 -3.86 -23.76 5.31
CA ASP A 362 -4.47 -24.93 4.63
C ASP A 362 -5.93 -25.17 5.02
N ASN A 363 -6.34 -24.62 6.17
CA ASN A 363 -7.65 -24.85 6.74
C ASN A 363 -8.30 -23.51 7.07
N ILE A 364 -9.52 -23.31 6.58
CA ILE A 364 -10.33 -22.14 6.86
C ILE A 364 -11.70 -22.64 7.29
N SER A 365 -12.05 -22.37 8.54
CA SER A 365 -13.20 -22.97 9.20
C SER A 365 -14.05 -21.97 9.98
N ILE A 366 -15.36 -22.15 9.92
CA ILE A 366 -16.33 -21.52 10.83
C ILE A 366 -16.98 -22.63 11.66
N VAL A 367 -17.04 -22.44 12.97
CA VAL A 367 -17.77 -23.30 13.91
C VAL A 367 -18.86 -22.47 14.53
N THR A 368 -20.11 -22.75 14.20
CA THR A 368 -21.27 -22.03 14.71
C THR A 368 -21.97 -22.87 15.76
N PHE A 369 -22.15 -22.31 16.95
CA PHE A 369 -23.01 -22.83 17.99
C PHE A 369 -24.24 -21.94 18.12
N THR A 370 -25.43 -22.54 18.21
CA THR A 370 -26.72 -21.85 18.43
C THR A 370 -27.70 -22.72 19.19
N ASP A 371 -28.66 -22.13 19.89
CA ASP A 371 -29.75 -22.83 20.58
C ASP A 371 -31.13 -22.60 19.95
N GLY A 372 -31.20 -21.87 18.83
CA GLY A 372 -32.49 -21.47 18.26
C GLY A 372 -32.46 -21.07 16.78
N LEU A 373 -33.58 -20.52 16.33
CA LEU A 373 -33.74 -19.92 15.01
C LEU A 373 -33.32 -18.45 15.04
N ASP A 374 -32.99 -17.90 13.87
CA ASP A 374 -32.74 -16.48 13.73
C ASP A 374 -34.03 -15.65 13.84
N ILE A 375 -34.05 -14.68 14.76
CA ILE A 375 -35.21 -13.82 14.98
C ILE A 375 -34.90 -12.35 14.65
N SER A 376 -33.63 -11.91 14.71
CA SER A 376 -33.27 -10.49 14.57
C SER A 376 -32.21 -10.15 13.51
N SER A 377 -31.70 -11.11 12.71
CA SER A 377 -30.61 -10.79 11.77
C SER A 377 -30.97 -9.81 10.65
N LEU A 378 -32.23 -9.75 10.20
CA LEU A 378 -32.63 -8.83 9.13
C LEU A 378 -32.43 -7.37 9.53
N ASP A 379 -32.87 -7.02 10.74
CA ASP A 379 -32.70 -5.67 11.30
C ASP A 379 -31.21 -5.36 11.55
N ALA A 380 -30.47 -6.33 12.12
CA ALA A 380 -29.04 -6.16 12.42
C ALA A 380 -28.16 -6.01 11.17
N SER A 381 -28.53 -6.65 10.06
CA SER A 381 -27.83 -6.53 8.79
C SER A 381 -28.01 -5.16 8.11
N GLY A 382 -28.99 -4.35 8.56
CA GLY A 382 -29.40 -3.14 7.88
C GLY A 382 -30.24 -3.41 6.62
N TYR A 383 -31.10 -4.44 6.67
CA TYR A 383 -31.99 -4.86 5.56
C TYR A 383 -31.26 -5.27 4.27
N LYS A 384 -30.09 -5.92 4.38
CA LYS A 384 -29.36 -6.45 3.21
C LYS A 384 -30.17 -7.48 2.42
N HIS A 385 -31.09 -8.18 3.09
CA HIS A 385 -31.87 -9.29 2.52
C HIS A 385 -33.37 -9.04 2.70
N GLU A 386 -34.17 -9.55 1.76
CA GLU A 386 -35.63 -9.36 1.73
C GLU A 386 -36.37 -10.25 2.73
N SER A 387 -35.80 -11.41 3.10
CA SER A 387 -36.35 -12.33 4.08
C SER A 387 -35.27 -13.21 4.74
N ASN A 388 -35.61 -13.87 5.85
CA ASN A 388 -34.75 -14.86 6.52
C ASN A 388 -34.36 -16.01 5.58
N SER A 389 -35.28 -16.46 4.73
CA SER A 389 -35.01 -17.52 3.75
C SER A 389 -34.02 -17.06 2.68
N ASP A 390 -34.11 -15.81 2.24
CA ASP A 390 -33.18 -15.26 1.24
C ASP A 390 -31.79 -15.06 1.83
N TYR A 391 -31.72 -14.61 3.08
CA TYR A 391 -30.45 -14.46 3.80
C TYR A 391 -29.78 -15.82 3.97
N LEU A 392 -30.52 -16.81 4.48
CA LEU A 392 -30.01 -18.17 4.67
C LEU A 392 -29.55 -18.79 3.33
N GLY A 393 -30.28 -18.54 2.24
CA GLY A 393 -29.87 -18.94 0.89
C GLY A 393 -28.56 -18.30 0.42
N ALA A 394 -28.36 -17.00 0.69
CA ALA A 394 -27.10 -16.30 0.40
C ALA A 394 -25.93 -16.87 1.20
N LEU A 395 -26.14 -17.13 2.50
CA LEU A 395 -25.14 -17.76 3.36
C LEU A 395 -24.75 -19.15 2.85
N LYS A 396 -25.70 -19.96 2.35
CA LYS A 396 -25.37 -21.26 1.76
C LYS A 396 -24.43 -21.13 0.57
N ILE A 397 -24.66 -20.14 -0.29
CA ILE A 397 -23.82 -19.89 -1.46
C ILE A 397 -22.42 -19.48 -0.98
N ASP A 398 -22.35 -18.50 -0.09
CA ASP A 398 -21.08 -18.01 0.44
C ASP A 398 -20.26 -19.13 1.13
N ILE A 399 -20.89 -19.96 1.97
CA ILE A 399 -20.23 -21.10 2.62
C ILE A 399 -19.61 -22.07 1.60
N ASN A 400 -20.28 -22.33 0.47
CA ASN A 400 -19.82 -23.32 -0.52
C ASN A 400 -18.87 -22.75 -1.58
N GLU A 401 -18.94 -21.44 -1.87
CA GLU A 401 -18.19 -20.84 -2.97
C GLU A 401 -16.97 -20.04 -2.51
N ILE A 402 -16.95 -19.56 -1.25
CA ILE A 402 -15.85 -18.77 -0.76
C ILE A 402 -14.58 -19.62 -0.65
N LYS A 403 -13.51 -19.02 -1.19
CA LYS A 403 -12.14 -19.50 -1.02
C LYS A 403 -11.27 -18.35 -0.56
N VAL A 404 -10.33 -18.63 0.32
CA VAL A 404 -9.27 -17.71 0.69
C VAL A 404 -7.93 -18.40 0.44
N LYS A 405 -7.07 -17.78 -0.39
CA LYS A 405 -5.86 -18.42 -0.93
C LYS A 405 -6.14 -19.80 -1.55
N ASP A 406 -7.18 -19.89 -2.36
CA ASP A 406 -7.67 -21.12 -3.02
C ASP A 406 -8.17 -22.25 -2.09
N ILE A 407 -8.18 -22.03 -0.77
CA ILE A 407 -8.70 -22.99 0.21
C ILE A 407 -10.19 -22.75 0.44
N PRO A 408 -11.04 -23.79 0.28
CA PRO A 408 -12.46 -23.68 0.53
C PRO A 408 -12.77 -23.51 2.02
N LEU A 409 -13.85 -22.78 2.31
CA LEU A 409 -14.38 -22.65 3.67
C LEU A 409 -15.07 -23.95 4.10
N SER A 410 -14.68 -24.48 5.27
CA SER A 410 -15.42 -25.53 5.98
C SER A 410 -16.31 -24.90 7.05
N ALA A 411 -17.58 -25.28 7.13
CA ALA A 411 -18.52 -24.75 8.09
C ALA A 411 -19.13 -25.88 8.93
N TYR A 412 -19.08 -25.73 10.25
CA TYR A 412 -19.64 -26.65 11.23
C TYR A 412 -20.77 -25.94 11.97
N ALA A 413 -21.90 -26.62 12.14
CA ALA A 413 -23.06 -26.05 12.83
C ALA A 413 -23.51 -26.97 13.97
N ILE A 414 -23.56 -26.45 15.19
CA ILE A 414 -23.96 -27.17 16.41
C ILE A 414 -25.22 -26.48 16.94
N GLY A 415 -26.31 -27.24 17.03
CA GLY A 415 -27.59 -26.75 17.52
C GLY A 415 -28.03 -27.43 18.80
N LEU A 416 -28.31 -26.66 19.86
CA LEU A 416 -28.98 -27.16 21.06
C LEU A 416 -30.51 -27.16 20.86
N ASN A 417 -31.10 -28.35 20.67
CA ASN A 417 -32.52 -28.55 20.44
C ASN A 417 -33.32 -28.47 21.75
N GLY A 418 -34.54 -27.91 21.69
CA GLY A 418 -35.51 -28.01 22.79
C GLY A 418 -35.58 -26.86 23.80
N LYS A 419 -34.84 -25.76 23.61
CA LYS A 419 -34.90 -24.58 24.51
C LYS A 419 -36.00 -23.59 24.18
N ASP A 420 -36.22 -23.32 22.89
CA ASP A 420 -37.07 -22.21 22.43
C ASP A 420 -38.44 -22.63 21.86
N GLY A 421 -38.77 -23.92 21.85
CA GLY A 421 -40.02 -24.41 21.23
C GLY A 421 -40.08 -24.17 19.71
N ALA A 422 -38.92 -24.01 19.08
CA ALA A 422 -38.76 -23.88 17.63
C ALA A 422 -39.26 -25.14 16.89
N ASP A 423 -39.68 -24.97 15.64
CA ASP A 423 -40.00 -26.08 14.75
C ASP A 423 -38.72 -26.91 14.53
N GLU A 424 -38.74 -28.17 14.98
CA GLU A 424 -37.58 -29.06 14.95
C GLU A 424 -37.09 -29.33 13.51
N GLU A 425 -38.00 -29.37 12.53
CA GLU A 425 -37.64 -29.58 11.13
C GLU A 425 -36.97 -28.32 10.55
N GLU A 426 -37.50 -27.14 10.87
CA GLU A 426 -36.91 -25.86 10.45
C GLU A 426 -35.53 -25.64 11.07
N PHE A 427 -35.39 -25.95 12.37
CA PHE A 427 -34.12 -25.84 13.09
C PHE A 427 -33.02 -26.70 12.45
N LYS A 428 -33.30 -27.99 12.21
CA LYS A 428 -32.34 -28.91 11.56
C LYS A 428 -31.97 -28.44 10.16
N LYS A 429 -32.95 -27.99 9.37
CA LYS A 429 -32.72 -27.45 8.03
C LYS A 429 -31.80 -26.23 8.06
N ASN A 430 -31.92 -25.36 9.05
CA ASN A 430 -31.04 -24.20 9.18
C ASN A 430 -29.59 -24.62 9.49
N LEU A 431 -29.39 -25.59 10.37
CA LEU A 431 -28.05 -26.14 10.65
C LEU A 431 -27.42 -26.78 9.39
N GLU A 432 -28.20 -27.50 8.58
CA GLU A 432 -27.74 -28.03 7.29
C GLU A 432 -27.33 -26.93 6.31
N VAL A 433 -28.00 -25.78 6.34
CA VAL A 433 -27.62 -24.64 5.50
C VAL A 433 -26.34 -23.98 6.02
N LEU A 434 -26.22 -23.78 7.33
CA LEU A 434 -25.07 -23.14 7.98
C LEU A 434 -23.82 -24.03 8.03
N SER A 435 -23.90 -25.28 7.58
CA SER A 435 -22.77 -26.22 7.51
C SER A 435 -22.35 -26.55 6.09
N SER A 436 -21.10 -26.98 5.94
CA SER A 436 -20.56 -27.59 4.74
C SER A 436 -20.70 -29.11 4.83
N GLY A 437 -21.32 -29.75 3.84
CA GLY A 437 -21.51 -31.20 3.85
C GLY A 437 -22.34 -31.70 5.05
N GLU A 438 -21.86 -32.74 5.73
CA GLU A 438 -22.52 -33.39 6.88
C GLU A 438 -22.06 -32.84 8.25
N ASN A 439 -21.40 -31.67 8.28
CA ASN A 439 -20.84 -31.06 9.50
C ASN A 439 -21.90 -30.34 10.36
N ASN A 440 -23.11 -30.89 10.47
CA ASN A 440 -24.16 -30.37 11.34
C ASN A 440 -24.44 -31.35 12.48
N TYR A 441 -24.64 -30.81 13.69
CA TYR A 441 -24.78 -31.56 14.92
C TYR A 441 -25.98 -31.01 15.70
N THR A 442 -26.84 -31.91 16.18
CA THR A 442 -27.94 -31.56 17.08
C THR A 442 -27.68 -32.19 18.44
N VAL A 443 -27.85 -31.39 19.49
CA VAL A 443 -27.61 -31.77 20.88
C VAL A 443 -28.88 -31.49 21.68
N GLU A 444 -29.30 -32.41 22.56
CA GLU A 444 -30.52 -32.24 23.38
C GLU A 444 -30.20 -31.70 24.79
N ASP A 445 -29.00 -31.97 25.31
CA ASP A 445 -28.54 -31.55 26.63
C ASP A 445 -27.34 -30.60 26.48
N VAL A 446 -27.40 -29.45 27.15
CA VAL A 446 -26.30 -28.47 27.17
C VAL A 446 -24.96 -29.08 27.63
N ASN A 447 -24.99 -30.14 28.44
CA ASN A 447 -23.78 -30.82 28.92
C ASN A 447 -23.04 -31.61 27.82
N ASP A 448 -23.71 -31.95 26.72
CA ASP A 448 -23.13 -32.72 25.62
C ASP A 448 -22.40 -31.81 24.59
N ILE A 449 -22.57 -30.49 24.70
CA ILE A 449 -21.93 -29.50 23.81
C ILE A 449 -20.40 -29.62 23.86
N GLU A 450 -19.82 -29.79 25.05
CA GLU A 450 -18.36 -29.87 25.24
C GLU A 450 -17.75 -31.03 24.43
N VAL A 451 -18.46 -32.16 24.32
CA VAL A 451 -18.00 -33.34 23.58
C VAL A 451 -17.89 -33.00 22.09
N ILE A 452 -18.93 -32.41 21.51
CA ILE A 452 -18.96 -32.04 20.09
C ILE A 452 -17.90 -30.97 19.78
N PHE A 453 -17.77 -29.95 20.64
CA PHE A 453 -16.71 -28.95 20.46
C PHE A 453 -15.32 -29.58 20.47
N LYS A 454 -15.03 -30.51 21.39
CA LYS A 454 -13.75 -31.22 21.43
C LYS A 454 -13.50 -32.05 20.17
N GLU A 455 -14.52 -32.73 19.66
CA GLU A 455 -14.42 -33.53 18.43
C GLU A 455 -14.11 -32.65 17.21
N ILE A 456 -14.85 -31.54 17.05
CA ILE A 456 -14.62 -30.58 15.98
C ILE A 456 -13.23 -29.96 16.12
N ALA A 457 -12.87 -29.43 17.30
CA ALA A 457 -11.56 -28.84 17.54
C ALA A 457 -10.42 -29.80 17.15
N LYS A 458 -10.49 -31.07 17.58
CA LYS A 458 -9.51 -32.10 17.17
C LYS A 458 -9.44 -32.29 15.67
N SER A 459 -10.57 -32.25 14.97
CA SER A 459 -10.60 -32.35 13.50
C SER A 459 -9.97 -31.13 12.82
N LEU A 460 -10.11 -29.94 13.40
CA LEU A 460 -9.55 -28.69 12.89
C LEU A 460 -8.05 -28.55 13.16
N THR A 461 -7.55 -29.22 14.20
CA THR A 461 -6.10 -29.32 14.49
C THR A 461 -5.38 -30.39 13.69
N LYS A 462 -6.11 -31.23 12.94
CA LYS A 462 -5.51 -32.15 11.97
C LYS A 462 -5.04 -31.33 10.77
N THR A 463 -3.96 -30.59 10.96
CA THR A 463 -3.16 -30.02 9.88
C THR A 463 -2.84 -31.13 8.88
N SER A 464 -2.68 -30.79 7.61
CA SER A 464 -1.80 -31.59 6.76
C SER A 464 -0.39 -31.50 7.35
N SER A 465 -0.10 -32.26 8.41
CA SER A 465 1.25 -32.43 8.89
C SER A 465 1.97 -33.20 7.80
N SER A 466 2.85 -32.50 7.07
CA SER A 466 3.91 -33.22 6.38
C SER A 466 4.93 -33.54 7.46
N GLN A 467 5.11 -34.84 7.75
CA GLN A 467 6.24 -35.25 8.56
C GLN A 467 7.38 -35.63 7.62
N SER A 468 8.54 -35.02 7.83
CA SER A 468 9.79 -35.55 7.30
C SER A 468 10.40 -36.42 8.39
N LEU A 469 10.56 -37.72 8.14
CA LEU A 469 11.29 -38.60 9.06
C LEU A 469 12.67 -38.84 8.49
N ALA A 470 13.70 -38.35 9.16
CA ALA A 470 15.06 -38.61 8.77
C ALA A 470 15.71 -39.68 9.64
N LEU A 471 16.16 -40.76 9.02
CA LEU A 471 16.73 -41.92 9.71
C LEU A 471 18.21 -42.10 9.35
N SER A 472 19.06 -42.23 10.37
CA SER A 472 20.48 -42.49 10.19
C SER A 472 20.78 -43.99 10.17
N VAL A 473 21.37 -44.47 9.07
CA VAL A 473 21.78 -45.88 8.91
C VAL A 473 23.29 -45.96 8.73
N SER A 474 23.94 -46.81 9.52
CA SER A 474 25.36 -47.12 9.35
C SER A 474 25.64 -47.79 8.01
N LEU A 475 26.78 -47.46 7.40
CA LEU A 475 27.17 -48.04 6.11
C LEU A 475 27.22 -49.57 6.19
N SER A 476 26.53 -50.23 5.26
CA SER A 476 26.39 -51.69 5.18
C SER A 476 26.91 -52.24 3.84
N SER A 477 26.85 -53.56 3.65
CA SER A 477 27.05 -54.18 2.34
C SER A 477 25.85 -53.90 1.42
N SER A 478 26.08 -53.75 0.11
CA SER A 478 24.99 -53.68 -0.87
C SER A 478 24.11 -54.94 -0.78
N GLY A 479 22.80 -54.78 -0.90
CA GLY A 479 21.81 -55.84 -0.79
C GLY A 479 21.34 -56.14 0.65
N THR A 480 21.92 -55.51 1.68
CA THR A 480 21.47 -55.66 3.06
C THR A 480 20.04 -55.15 3.22
N LYS A 481 19.17 -55.97 3.83
CA LYS A 481 17.81 -55.54 4.20
C LYS A 481 17.86 -54.76 5.50
N ILE A 482 17.24 -53.59 5.51
CA ILE A 482 17.10 -52.70 6.65
C ILE A 482 15.61 -52.60 6.99
N ARG A 483 15.27 -52.65 8.28
CA ARG A 483 13.90 -52.46 8.75
C ARG A 483 13.88 -51.53 9.94
N PHE A 484 13.00 -50.53 9.90
CA PHE A 484 12.64 -49.69 11.03
C PHE A 484 11.26 -50.08 11.51
N THR A 485 11.11 -50.37 12.80
CA THR A 485 9.81 -50.67 13.43
C THR A 485 9.37 -49.50 14.31
N PHE A 486 8.07 -49.23 14.39
CA PHE A 486 7.48 -48.03 15.04
C PHE A 486 6.52 -48.35 16.19
N ASP A 487 6.43 -49.62 16.58
CA ASP A 487 5.45 -50.15 17.54
C ASP A 487 6.12 -50.87 18.72
N ASP A 488 7.39 -50.55 19.00
CA ASP A 488 8.21 -51.22 20.00
C ASP A 488 8.41 -52.74 19.81
N ALA A 489 7.88 -53.34 18.74
CA ALA A 489 7.96 -54.76 18.51
C ALA A 489 9.31 -55.18 17.90
N ASN A 490 9.56 -56.49 17.89
CA ASN A 490 10.68 -57.05 17.13
C ASN A 490 10.39 -56.99 15.63
N ALA A 491 11.44 -56.98 14.81
CA ALA A 491 11.33 -56.93 13.34
C ALA A 491 10.32 -57.94 12.75
N SER A 492 10.24 -59.16 13.25
CA SER A 492 9.36 -60.22 12.72
C SER A 492 7.90 -60.13 13.17
N GLU A 493 7.62 -59.38 14.23
CA GLU A 493 6.31 -59.29 14.90
C GLU A 493 5.64 -57.94 14.69
N SER A 494 6.42 -56.94 14.27
CA SER A 494 5.96 -55.57 14.07
C SER A 494 4.89 -55.47 12.99
N GLY A 495 3.80 -54.80 13.34
CA GLY A 495 2.74 -54.40 12.42
C GLY A 495 2.95 -53.00 11.83
N GLN A 496 3.98 -52.28 12.27
CA GLN A 496 4.28 -50.91 11.84
C GLN A 496 5.76 -50.79 11.47
N TYR A 497 6.09 -50.85 10.18
CA TYR A 497 7.49 -50.82 9.75
C TYR A 497 7.72 -50.20 8.36
N ILE A 498 8.94 -49.69 8.19
CA ILE A 498 9.57 -49.40 6.90
C ILE A 498 10.63 -50.46 6.66
N GLU A 499 10.54 -51.19 5.56
CA GLU A 499 11.61 -52.09 5.10
C GLU A 499 12.20 -51.58 3.79
N ALA A 500 13.54 -51.58 3.68
CA ALA A 500 14.25 -51.19 2.47
C ALA A 500 15.46 -52.09 2.22
N THR A 501 16.03 -51.96 1.03
CA THR A 501 17.29 -52.60 0.63
C THR A 501 18.35 -51.52 0.53
N TYR A 502 19.44 -51.68 1.27
CA TYR A 502 20.56 -50.76 1.20
C TYR A 502 21.43 -51.08 -0.01
N GLU A 503 21.68 -50.08 -0.86
CA GLU A 503 22.48 -50.21 -2.07
C GLU A 503 23.61 -49.18 -2.14
N ARG A 504 24.70 -49.57 -2.79
CA ARG A 504 25.88 -48.73 -3.04
C ARG A 504 26.17 -48.67 -4.53
N VAL A 505 26.09 -47.49 -5.11
CA VAL A 505 26.31 -47.28 -6.55
C VAL A 505 27.52 -46.37 -6.76
N GLY A 506 28.43 -46.76 -7.66
CA GLY A 506 29.65 -46.02 -7.97
C GLY A 506 30.91 -46.51 -7.22
N SER A 507 31.97 -45.69 -7.22
CA SER A 507 33.28 -46.06 -6.66
C SER A 507 34.02 -44.84 -6.08
N GLY A 508 34.78 -45.05 -5.00
CA GLY A 508 35.61 -44.01 -4.38
C GLY A 508 34.77 -42.92 -3.70
N GLU A 509 35.20 -41.66 -3.84
CA GLU A 509 34.53 -40.49 -3.24
C GLU A 509 33.15 -40.18 -3.84
N ASN A 510 32.85 -40.69 -5.05
CA ASN A 510 31.57 -40.50 -5.75
C ASN A 510 30.55 -41.61 -5.46
N MET A 511 30.73 -42.36 -4.38
CA MET A 511 29.85 -43.46 -4.05
C MET A 511 28.55 -42.96 -3.40
N THR A 512 27.43 -43.23 -4.06
CA THR A 512 26.10 -42.94 -3.53
C THR A 512 25.58 -44.11 -2.71
N HIS A 513 24.82 -43.80 -1.67
CA HIS A 513 24.23 -44.75 -0.75
C HIS A 513 22.73 -44.57 -0.81
N THR A 514 21.99 -45.59 -1.21
CA THR A 514 20.55 -45.50 -1.44
C THR A 514 19.79 -46.54 -0.63
N LEU A 515 18.57 -46.19 -0.21
CA LEU A 515 17.56 -47.16 0.19
C LEU A 515 16.65 -47.38 -1.02
N GLU A 516 16.48 -48.64 -1.41
CA GLU A 516 15.69 -49.07 -2.57
C GLU A 516 14.69 -50.17 -2.20
N ASN A 517 13.67 -50.38 -3.04
CA ASN A 517 12.60 -51.35 -2.81
C ASN A 517 11.92 -51.15 -1.46
N ILE A 518 11.59 -49.89 -1.15
CA ILE A 518 11.01 -49.50 0.12
C ILE A 518 9.58 -50.03 0.23
N THR A 519 9.24 -50.63 1.37
CA THR A 519 7.92 -51.14 1.71
C THR A 519 7.47 -50.53 3.02
N TYR A 520 6.25 -50.01 3.05
CA TYR A 520 5.59 -49.46 4.23
C TYR A 520 4.47 -50.40 4.66
N ASN A 521 4.35 -50.65 5.97
CA ASN A 521 3.26 -51.43 6.55
C ASN A 521 2.80 -50.72 7.82
N GLY A 522 1.53 -50.32 7.91
CA GLY A 522 1.01 -49.49 9.01
C GLY A 522 1.43 -48.01 8.94
N LEU A 523 2.06 -47.59 7.84
CA LEU A 523 2.48 -46.22 7.55
C LEU A 523 2.12 -45.85 6.12
N ASP A 524 1.76 -44.60 5.91
CA ASP A 524 1.56 -43.99 4.59
C ASP A 524 2.79 -43.15 4.22
N CYS A 525 3.42 -43.45 3.08
CA CYS A 525 4.48 -42.64 2.46
C CYS A 525 4.59 -43.00 0.97
N THR A 526 5.09 -42.07 0.15
CA THR A 526 5.19 -42.25 -1.31
C THR A 526 6.59 -42.56 -1.81
N SER A 527 7.61 -42.47 -0.95
CA SER A 527 9.01 -42.62 -1.34
C SER A 527 9.33 -44.04 -1.78
N THR A 528 9.78 -44.22 -3.02
CA THR A 528 10.16 -45.55 -3.56
C THR A 528 11.67 -45.82 -3.49
N SER A 529 12.47 -44.75 -3.42
CA SER A 529 13.91 -44.80 -3.22
C SER A 529 14.39 -43.49 -2.61
N ILE A 530 15.37 -43.55 -1.70
CA ILE A 530 15.90 -42.39 -0.99
C ILE A 530 17.43 -42.42 -1.06
N THR A 531 18.04 -41.30 -1.40
CA THR A 531 19.50 -41.13 -1.38
C THR A 531 19.93 -40.63 -0.02
N GLY A 532 20.92 -41.30 0.58
CA GLY A 532 21.44 -40.94 1.88
C GLY A 532 22.39 -39.75 1.83
N GLU A 533 22.16 -38.77 2.70
CA GLU A 533 22.93 -37.54 2.81
C GLU A 533 23.94 -37.60 3.98
N GLY A 534 24.89 -36.66 3.97
CA GLY A 534 25.91 -36.49 5.02
C GLY A 534 27.27 -37.16 4.74
N THR A 535 28.26 -36.86 5.57
CA THR A 535 29.64 -37.37 5.47
C THR A 535 29.96 -38.27 6.66
N GLY A 536 30.56 -39.44 6.45
CA GLY A 536 31.00 -40.34 7.53
C GLY A 536 30.53 -41.79 7.40
N ALA A 537 30.52 -42.49 8.54
CA ALA A 537 30.20 -43.93 8.65
C ALA A 537 28.69 -44.23 8.72
N SER A 538 27.84 -43.21 8.69
CA SER A 538 26.38 -43.29 8.60
C SER A 538 25.86 -42.31 7.54
N LYS A 539 24.63 -42.55 7.09
CA LYS A 539 23.92 -41.70 6.13
C LYS A 539 22.52 -41.41 6.64
N LYS A 540 22.05 -40.17 6.45
CA LYS A 540 20.70 -39.69 6.81
C LYS A 540 19.76 -39.89 5.61
N TYR A 541 18.65 -40.58 5.80
CA TYR A 541 17.64 -40.83 4.76
C TYR A 541 16.34 -40.18 5.19
N THR A 542 15.88 -39.18 4.43
CA THR A 542 14.65 -38.43 4.74
C THR A 542 13.47 -38.99 3.97
N PHE A 543 12.42 -39.34 4.70
CA PHE A 543 11.14 -39.80 4.21
C PHE A 543 10.16 -38.63 4.30
N GLU A 544 9.88 -37.99 3.18
CA GLU A 544 8.93 -36.88 3.10
C GLU A 544 7.47 -37.38 3.14
N ASP A 545 6.58 -36.55 3.68
CA ASP A 545 5.13 -36.78 3.78
C ASP A 545 4.77 -38.15 4.42
N ILE A 546 5.53 -38.58 5.43
CA ILE A 546 5.27 -39.85 6.12
C ILE A 546 4.28 -39.66 7.27
N LYS A 547 3.42 -40.65 7.52
CA LYS A 547 2.52 -40.69 8.69
C LYS A 547 2.14 -42.12 9.05
N MET A 548 1.62 -42.33 10.27
CA MET A 548 0.97 -43.59 10.60
C MET A 548 -0.33 -43.73 9.80
N GLU A 549 -0.69 -44.97 9.43
CA GLU A 549 -1.91 -45.24 8.64
C GLU A 549 -3.21 -44.85 9.39
N ASP A 550 -3.17 -44.79 10.71
CA ASP A 550 -4.27 -44.28 11.55
C ASP A 550 -4.31 -42.74 11.67
N GLY A 551 -3.35 -42.05 11.05
CA GLY A 551 -3.20 -40.61 11.04
C GLY A 551 -2.54 -40.03 12.30
N SER A 552 -2.02 -40.87 13.20
CA SER A 552 -1.20 -40.40 14.32
C SER A 552 0.20 -39.97 13.86
N ASP A 553 0.79 -39.04 14.61
CA ASP A 553 2.16 -38.60 14.41
C ASP A 553 3.15 -39.72 14.78
N ILE A 554 4.29 -39.79 14.08
CA ILE A 554 5.34 -40.77 14.38
C ILE A 554 5.95 -40.48 15.76
N ASP A 555 5.81 -41.43 16.68
CA ASP A 555 6.57 -41.45 17.93
C ASP A 555 8.01 -41.88 17.64
N ILE A 556 8.95 -40.94 17.72
CA ILE A 556 10.36 -41.25 17.48
C ILE A 556 10.94 -42.20 18.53
N ASP A 557 10.42 -42.21 19.76
CA ASP A 557 10.98 -42.98 20.86
C ASP A 557 10.71 -44.50 20.69
N SER A 558 9.70 -44.86 19.88
CA SER A 558 9.35 -46.26 19.57
C SER A 558 10.19 -46.88 18.45
N ILE A 559 11.00 -46.07 17.74
CA ILE A 559 11.71 -46.51 16.54
C ILE A 559 12.82 -47.49 16.90
N LYS A 560 12.88 -48.64 16.22
CA LYS A 560 14.02 -49.58 16.32
C LYS A 560 14.56 -49.93 14.95
N LEU A 561 15.89 -49.93 14.82
CA LEU A 561 16.59 -50.29 13.60
C LEU A 561 17.04 -51.76 13.63
N TRP A 562 16.75 -52.48 12.55
CA TRP A 562 17.07 -53.88 12.33
C TRP A 562 17.76 -54.07 10.98
N SER A 563 18.62 -55.08 10.89
CA SER A 563 19.25 -55.47 9.63
C SER A 563 19.35 -56.97 9.45
N ARG A 564 19.38 -57.44 8.20
CA ARG A 564 19.73 -58.82 7.83
C ARG A 564 20.40 -58.87 6.46
N SER A 565 21.31 -59.82 6.27
CA SER A 565 22.06 -59.99 5.02
C SER A 565 21.23 -60.56 3.88
N ASP A 566 20.29 -61.46 4.17
CA ASP A 566 19.39 -62.07 3.19
C ASP A 566 18.10 -62.58 3.87
N SER A 567 17.16 -63.09 3.07
CA SER A 567 15.87 -63.59 3.55
C SER A 567 15.96 -64.82 4.45
N SER A 568 17.08 -65.55 4.44
CA SER A 568 17.33 -66.73 5.27
C SER A 568 17.99 -66.40 6.61
N SER A 569 18.56 -65.20 6.72
CA SER A 569 19.22 -64.69 7.91
C SER A 569 18.20 -64.12 8.92
N PRO A 570 18.40 -64.33 10.23
CA PRO A 570 17.56 -63.71 11.25
C PRO A 570 17.77 -62.19 11.24
N TRP A 571 16.79 -61.45 11.76
CA TRP A 571 16.93 -60.02 12.00
C TRP A 571 17.86 -59.78 13.19
N TYR A 572 18.81 -58.88 13.01
CA TYR A 572 19.68 -58.39 14.08
C TYR A 572 19.30 -56.96 14.43
N LYS A 573 19.05 -56.73 15.72
CA LYS A 573 18.82 -55.38 16.24
C LYS A 573 20.12 -54.58 16.17
N ASN A 574 20.04 -53.33 15.74
CA ASN A 574 21.15 -52.41 15.87
C ASN A 574 21.10 -51.75 17.25
N ASP A 575 21.83 -52.30 18.22
CA ASP A 575 21.91 -51.74 19.58
C ASP A 575 22.62 -50.38 19.65
N GLY A 576 23.30 -49.98 18.58
CA GLY A 576 23.91 -48.66 18.45
C GLY A 576 22.94 -47.58 17.97
N PHE A 577 21.74 -47.94 17.50
CA PHE A 577 20.72 -46.99 17.07
C PHE A 577 19.99 -46.40 18.27
N VAL A 578 20.03 -45.08 18.39
CA VAL A 578 19.40 -44.31 19.46
C VAL A 578 18.30 -43.46 18.82
N PRO A 579 17.01 -43.71 19.11
CA PRO A 579 15.93 -43.13 18.33
C PRO A 579 15.89 -41.60 18.35
N SER A 580 16.08 -41.00 19.53
CA SER A 580 16.15 -39.54 19.74
C SER A 580 17.30 -38.84 19.00
N ARG A 581 18.30 -39.59 18.52
CA ARG A 581 19.53 -39.08 17.92
C ARG A 581 19.60 -39.38 16.43
N ASP A 582 19.25 -40.61 16.09
CA ASP A 582 19.36 -41.15 14.74
C ASP A 582 18.07 -40.95 13.94
N SER A 583 17.00 -40.49 14.60
CA SER A 583 15.74 -40.13 13.98
C SER A 583 15.44 -38.65 14.25
N HIS A 584 14.93 -37.96 13.25
CA HIS A 584 14.39 -36.63 13.40
C HIS A 584 13.05 -36.57 12.67
N VAL A 585 12.02 -36.03 13.34
CA VAL A 585 10.72 -35.79 12.72
C VAL A 585 10.51 -34.29 12.66
N ASP A 586 10.59 -33.74 11.46
CA ASP A 586 10.12 -32.39 11.18
C ASP A 586 8.63 -32.47 10.91
N VAL A 587 7.82 -31.76 11.67
CA VAL A 587 6.38 -31.62 11.37
C VAL A 587 6.16 -30.24 10.79
N GLU A 588 6.08 -30.14 9.46
CA GLU A 588 5.59 -28.92 8.83
C GLU A 588 4.08 -28.84 9.04
N LYS A 589 3.66 -27.88 9.88
CA LYS A 589 2.26 -27.57 10.10
C LYS A 589 1.83 -26.42 9.22
N SER A 590 0.84 -26.72 8.42
CA SER A 590 -0.04 -25.73 7.84
C SER A 590 -0.81 -24.94 8.91
N SER A 591 -1.18 -23.70 8.58
CA SER A 591 -1.93 -22.82 9.46
C SER A 591 -3.43 -22.99 9.27
N ALA A 592 -4.18 -22.84 10.36
CA ALA A 592 -5.64 -22.86 10.32
C ALA A 592 -6.19 -21.48 10.67
N ALA A 593 -7.26 -21.04 10.01
CA ALA A 593 -8.01 -19.85 10.34
C ALA A 593 -9.41 -20.29 10.77
N ILE A 594 -9.73 -20.10 12.05
CA ILE A 594 -10.94 -20.61 12.68
C ILE A 594 -11.74 -19.45 13.24
N VAL A 595 -13.03 -19.39 12.94
CA VAL A 595 -13.97 -18.50 13.62
C VAL A 595 -14.94 -19.33 14.45
N LEU A 596 -14.95 -19.14 15.76
CA LEU A 596 -16.00 -19.65 16.63
C LEU A 596 -17.14 -18.61 16.70
N VAL A 597 -18.29 -18.93 16.15
CA VAL A 597 -19.52 -18.13 16.25
C VAL A 597 -20.34 -18.70 17.40
N LEU A 598 -20.42 -17.96 18.51
CA LEU A 598 -20.95 -18.40 19.78
C LEU A 598 -22.25 -17.67 20.10
N ASP A 599 -23.36 -18.40 20.10
CA ASP A 599 -24.63 -17.88 20.61
C ASP A 599 -24.54 -17.66 22.13
N THR A 600 -24.91 -16.45 22.55
CA THR A 600 -25.00 -16.06 23.95
C THR A 600 -26.42 -15.66 24.33
N GLY A 601 -27.37 -15.74 23.40
CA GLY A 601 -28.76 -15.32 23.60
C GLY A 601 -29.59 -16.30 24.43
N ASN A 602 -30.56 -15.81 25.19
CA ASN A 602 -31.67 -16.59 25.77
C ASN A 602 -31.33 -17.78 26.70
N PHE A 603 -30.10 -17.89 27.22
CA PHE A 603 -29.74 -18.98 28.14
C PHE A 603 -30.14 -18.70 29.60
N SER A 604 -30.34 -19.77 30.38
CA SER A 604 -30.33 -19.64 31.84
C SER A 604 -28.90 -19.36 32.33
N ALA A 605 -28.74 -18.68 33.46
CA ALA A 605 -27.41 -18.36 33.99
C ALA A 605 -26.53 -19.59 34.28
N ASN A 606 -27.13 -20.77 34.53
CA ASN A 606 -26.36 -22.00 34.73
C ASN A 606 -25.97 -22.64 33.39
N ASP A 607 -26.88 -22.69 32.43
CA ASP A 607 -26.61 -23.28 31.12
C ASP A 607 -25.60 -22.43 30.34
N PHE A 608 -25.69 -21.11 30.47
CA PHE A 608 -24.73 -20.21 29.85
C PHE A 608 -23.29 -20.44 30.35
N LYS A 609 -23.11 -20.75 31.65
CA LYS A 609 -21.80 -21.14 32.17
C LYS A 609 -21.27 -22.43 31.55
N ILE A 610 -22.16 -23.38 31.24
CA ILE A 610 -21.78 -24.62 30.55
C ILE A 610 -21.35 -24.30 29.11
N VAL A 611 -22.08 -23.41 28.42
CA VAL A 611 -21.70 -22.91 27.09
C VAL A 611 -20.32 -22.22 27.13
N GLN A 612 -20.08 -21.33 28.09
CA GLN A 612 -18.78 -20.68 28.29
C GLN A 612 -17.66 -21.70 28.54
N SER A 613 -17.87 -22.65 29.45
CA SER A 613 -16.90 -23.73 29.72
C SER A 613 -16.63 -24.60 28.50
N SER A 614 -17.67 -24.92 27.72
CA SER A 614 -17.54 -25.74 26.50
C SER A 614 -16.77 -24.99 25.41
N ALA A 615 -17.03 -23.68 25.24
CA ALA A 615 -16.29 -22.82 24.32
C ALA A 615 -14.82 -22.65 24.73
N LYS A 616 -14.51 -22.50 26.04
CA LYS A 616 -13.12 -22.50 26.51
C LYS A 616 -12.43 -23.83 26.23
N SER A 617 -13.13 -24.95 26.42
CA SER A 617 -12.58 -26.26 26.10
C SER A 617 -12.32 -26.47 24.61
N PHE A 618 -13.11 -25.85 23.73
CA PHE A 618 -12.81 -25.77 22.29
C PHE A 618 -11.45 -25.09 22.05
N VAL A 619 -11.24 -23.90 22.64
CA VAL A 619 -9.97 -23.15 22.52
C VAL A 619 -8.79 -23.96 23.07
N GLU A 620 -8.93 -24.53 24.26
CA GLU A 620 -7.90 -25.37 24.88
C GLU A 620 -7.57 -26.61 24.03
N THR A 621 -8.58 -27.24 23.42
CA THR A 621 -8.36 -28.41 22.56
C THR A 621 -7.66 -28.04 21.26
N LEU A 622 -7.97 -26.86 20.69
CA LEU A 622 -7.23 -26.32 19.55
C LEU A 622 -5.76 -26.08 19.91
N LEU A 623 -5.52 -25.41 21.04
CA LEU A 623 -4.18 -25.12 21.52
C LEU A 623 -3.38 -26.40 21.81
N ASP A 624 -3.98 -27.35 22.52
CA ASP A 624 -3.36 -28.64 22.85
C ASP A 624 -3.03 -29.45 21.59
N GLY A 625 -3.96 -29.51 20.63
CA GLY A 625 -3.72 -30.17 19.34
C GLY A 625 -2.62 -29.51 18.52
N TYR A 626 -2.52 -28.18 18.57
CA TYR A 626 -1.43 -27.46 17.91
C TYR A 626 -0.08 -27.70 18.60
N ASN A 627 -0.02 -27.52 19.92
CA ASN A 627 1.20 -27.63 20.71
C ASN A 627 1.82 -29.04 20.67
N LYS A 628 1.03 -30.10 20.46
CA LYS A 628 1.52 -31.49 20.35
C LYS A 628 2.66 -31.72 19.35
N SER A 629 2.80 -30.86 18.33
CA SER A 629 3.90 -30.97 17.37
C SER A 629 5.18 -30.30 17.83
N PHE A 630 5.14 -29.50 18.90
CA PHE A 630 6.35 -28.85 19.35
C PHE A 630 7.27 -29.87 20.02
N PRO A 631 8.58 -29.86 19.69
CA PRO A 631 9.53 -30.83 20.26
C PRO A 631 9.58 -30.83 21.79
N TRP A 632 9.23 -29.70 22.43
CA TRP A 632 9.18 -29.55 23.88
C TRP A 632 7.84 -29.96 24.52
N TYR A 633 6.80 -30.24 23.74
CA TYR A 633 5.48 -30.54 24.28
C TYR A 633 5.49 -31.87 25.05
N GLY A 634 4.88 -31.85 26.24
CA GLY A 634 4.86 -32.99 27.16
C GLY A 634 6.23 -33.36 27.77
N LYS A 635 7.31 -32.65 27.41
CA LYS A 635 8.63 -32.83 28.01
C LYS A 635 8.74 -32.04 29.31
N ASN A 636 9.65 -32.47 30.18
CA ASN A 636 9.98 -31.70 31.38
C ASN A 636 10.85 -30.50 30.97
N VAL A 637 10.41 -29.29 31.30
CA VAL A 637 11.08 -28.04 30.93
C VAL A 637 11.53 -27.28 32.17
N ILE A 638 12.79 -26.85 32.18
CA ILE A 638 13.43 -26.15 33.28
C ILE A 638 13.38 -24.63 33.03
N GLU A 639 12.90 -23.84 33.98
CA GLU A 639 12.87 -22.38 33.84
C GLU A 639 14.27 -21.73 33.90
N LEU A 640 14.50 -20.77 32.99
CA LEU A 640 15.62 -19.85 32.95
C LEU A 640 15.11 -18.42 33.15
N SER A 641 15.70 -17.69 34.10
CA SER A 641 15.38 -16.27 34.31
C SER A 641 16.20 -15.37 33.39
N SER A 642 15.50 -14.52 32.63
CA SER A 642 16.07 -13.45 31.79
C SER A 642 16.73 -12.32 32.61
N ASP A 643 16.20 -12.01 33.79
CA ASP A 643 16.54 -10.80 34.56
C ASP A 643 17.92 -10.81 35.25
N SER A 644 18.57 -11.97 35.35
CA SER A 644 19.79 -12.13 36.15
C SER A 644 20.98 -12.73 35.41
N GLY A 645 20.82 -13.09 34.12
CA GLY A 645 21.78 -13.95 33.43
C GLY A 645 21.89 -15.30 34.15
N ASP A 646 20.74 -15.90 34.46
CA ASP A 646 20.64 -17.15 35.21
C ASP A 646 21.41 -18.24 34.48
N LEU A 647 22.50 -18.71 35.11
CA LEU A 647 23.31 -19.80 34.60
C LEU A 647 22.81 -21.09 35.25
N LYS A 648 22.23 -21.98 34.46
CA LYS A 648 21.90 -23.33 34.91
C LYS A 648 22.97 -24.29 34.45
N SER A 649 23.48 -25.09 35.38
CA SER A 649 24.32 -26.24 35.07
C SER A 649 23.46 -27.49 34.95
N GLY A 650 23.67 -28.31 33.92
CA GLY A 650 23.03 -29.60 33.75
C GLY A 650 24.05 -30.72 33.55
N SER A 651 23.58 -31.96 33.70
CA SER A 651 24.28 -33.15 33.22
C SER A 651 23.37 -33.89 32.27
N ILE A 652 23.89 -34.29 31.12
CA ILE A 652 23.17 -35.02 30.08
C ILE A 652 23.89 -36.33 29.81
N LYS A 653 23.15 -37.43 29.67
CA LYS A 653 23.73 -38.71 29.22
C LYS A 653 23.56 -38.86 27.72
N ALA A 654 24.37 -39.73 27.14
CA ALA A 654 24.35 -40.00 25.71
C ALA A 654 22.93 -40.38 25.24
N GLY A 655 22.38 -39.59 24.32
CA GLY A 655 21.03 -39.80 23.76
C GLY A 655 19.88 -39.16 24.55
N GLU A 656 20.17 -38.50 25.68
CA GLU A 656 19.17 -37.70 26.40
C GLU A 656 19.07 -36.29 25.80
N THR A 657 17.91 -35.66 26.03
CA THR A 657 17.63 -34.25 25.71
C THR A 657 17.09 -33.56 26.96
N THR A 658 17.53 -32.33 27.22
CA THR A 658 16.99 -31.47 28.27
C THR A 658 16.40 -30.21 27.65
N TRP A 659 15.22 -29.80 28.14
CA TRP A 659 14.54 -28.60 27.67
C TRP A 659 14.58 -27.50 28.73
N TYR A 660 14.80 -26.27 28.27
CA TYR A 660 14.73 -25.06 29.07
C TYR A 660 13.68 -24.10 28.51
N LYS A 661 13.05 -23.32 29.39
CA LYS A 661 12.08 -22.26 29.03
C LYS A 661 12.55 -20.93 29.61
N ALA A 662 12.61 -19.89 28.79
CA ALA A 662 12.84 -18.52 29.23
C ALA A 662 11.65 -17.64 28.84
N ASN A 663 11.02 -16.99 29.83
CA ASN A 663 10.02 -15.96 29.59
C ASN A 663 10.73 -14.61 29.47
N ILE A 664 10.29 -13.77 28.54
CA ILE A 664 10.91 -12.47 28.29
C ILE A 664 10.29 -11.39 29.18
N SER A 665 11.15 -10.58 29.80
CA SER A 665 10.76 -9.61 30.83
C SER A 665 10.81 -8.16 30.36
N SER A 666 11.51 -7.88 29.26
CA SER A 666 11.55 -6.56 28.61
C SER A 666 11.82 -6.68 27.11
N ASN A 667 11.42 -5.66 26.35
CA ASN A 667 11.69 -5.58 24.90
C ASN A 667 13.15 -5.18 24.63
N GLU A 668 14.08 -6.13 24.75
CA GLU A 668 15.52 -5.94 24.62
C GLU A 668 16.17 -7.02 23.72
N ASP A 669 17.47 -6.86 23.46
CA ASP A 669 18.27 -7.87 22.76
C ASP A 669 18.81 -8.88 23.77
N TYR A 670 18.44 -10.15 23.60
CA TYR A 670 18.86 -11.24 24.46
C TYR A 670 19.94 -12.10 23.80
N ASN A 671 20.73 -12.77 24.63
CA ASN A 671 21.79 -13.69 24.25
C ASN A 671 21.52 -15.06 24.83
N ILE A 672 21.73 -16.08 24.00
CA ILE A 672 21.70 -17.48 24.43
C ILE A 672 23.13 -17.99 24.39
N GLY A 673 23.65 -18.37 25.56
CA GLY A 673 25.02 -18.85 25.72
C GLY A 673 25.05 -20.25 26.31
N TRP A 674 25.97 -21.08 25.83
CA TRP A 674 26.19 -22.39 26.40
C TRP A 674 27.66 -22.77 26.41
N ARG A 675 28.03 -23.65 27.33
CA ARG A 675 29.40 -24.10 27.51
C ARG A 675 29.44 -25.56 27.96
N ASP A 676 30.34 -26.32 27.35
CA ASP A 676 30.72 -27.63 27.84
C ASP A 676 31.55 -27.46 29.12
N SER A 677 31.14 -28.08 30.22
CA SER A 677 31.93 -28.13 31.45
C SER A 677 32.98 -29.23 31.29
N LYS A 678 34.10 -28.87 30.65
CA LYS A 678 35.27 -29.75 30.51
C LYS A 678 35.96 -29.94 31.86
N ASP A 679 35.61 -30.98 32.59
CA ASP A 679 36.49 -31.51 33.63
C ASP A 679 37.72 -32.15 32.98
N TYR A 680 38.89 -31.98 33.60
CA TYR A 680 40.23 -32.32 33.09
C TYR A 680 40.43 -33.81 32.69
N TYR A 681 39.43 -34.67 32.89
CA TYR A 681 39.43 -36.10 32.58
C TYR A 681 38.30 -36.57 31.65
N ASP A 682 37.35 -35.71 31.27
CA ASP A 682 36.18 -36.07 30.45
C ASP A 682 36.28 -35.38 29.08
N LEU A 683 36.92 -36.05 28.12
CA LEU A 683 37.32 -35.48 26.82
C LEU A 683 36.33 -35.79 25.69
N THR A 684 35.07 -36.17 25.96
CA THR A 684 34.27 -36.84 24.94
C THR A 684 32.85 -36.30 24.70
N ALA A 685 32.17 -35.65 25.63
CA ALA A 685 30.83 -35.10 25.37
C ALA A 685 30.90 -33.66 24.82
N GLU A 686 30.43 -33.44 23.59
CA GLU A 686 30.14 -32.11 23.02
C GLU A 686 28.62 -31.93 23.06
N ILE A 687 28.05 -30.80 23.47
CA ILE A 687 26.59 -30.60 23.40
C ILE A 687 26.17 -29.93 22.09
N LYS A 688 24.91 -30.14 21.70
CA LYS A 688 24.19 -29.36 20.69
C LYS A 688 23.09 -28.55 21.36
N VAL A 689 22.91 -27.33 20.89
CA VAL A 689 21.86 -26.43 21.37
C VAL A 689 21.04 -25.91 20.20
N SER A 690 19.71 -25.99 20.36
CA SER A 690 18.71 -25.43 19.45
C SER A 690 17.76 -24.56 20.25
N ALA A 691 17.24 -23.48 19.66
CA ALA A 691 16.30 -22.59 20.34
C ALA A 691 15.15 -22.20 19.42
N TYR A 692 13.96 -22.16 20.00
CA TYR A 692 12.69 -21.95 19.33
C TYR A 692 11.86 -20.96 20.14
N LYS A 693 11.07 -20.11 19.50
CA LYS A 693 10.01 -19.37 20.19
C LYS A 693 8.82 -20.29 20.45
N SER A 694 7.97 -19.97 21.44
CA SER A 694 6.63 -20.57 21.62
C SER A 694 5.77 -20.41 20.37
N SER A 695 6.13 -19.45 19.52
CA SER A 695 5.56 -19.26 18.20
C SER A 695 6.06 -20.24 17.11
N ALA A 696 6.83 -21.27 17.47
CA ALA A 696 7.47 -22.20 16.53
C ALA A 696 8.55 -21.56 15.62
N GLU A 697 8.85 -20.28 15.81
CA GLU A 697 9.93 -19.62 15.09
C GLU A 697 11.26 -20.21 15.54
N VAL A 698 11.98 -20.84 14.62
CA VAL A 698 13.34 -21.34 14.87
C VAL A 698 14.29 -20.15 14.99
N LEU A 699 14.91 -19.98 16.15
CA LEU A 699 15.96 -18.98 16.35
C LEU A 699 17.30 -19.49 15.81
N PHE A 700 17.62 -20.74 16.13
CA PHE A 700 18.76 -21.48 15.59
C PHE A 700 18.66 -22.96 15.95
N GLU A 701 19.37 -23.80 15.21
CA GLU A 701 19.43 -25.24 15.43
C GLU A 701 20.86 -25.77 15.42
N ASP A 702 21.05 -26.87 16.15
CA ASP A 702 22.19 -27.78 16.02
C ASP A 702 23.56 -27.10 16.19
N LYS A 703 23.62 -26.04 16.99
CA LYS A 703 24.88 -25.36 17.29
C LYS A 703 25.66 -26.16 18.32
N SER A 704 26.85 -26.62 17.94
CA SER A 704 27.73 -27.38 18.82
C SER A 704 28.86 -26.51 19.38
N SER A 705 29.55 -27.02 20.41
CA SER A 705 30.72 -26.42 21.09
C SER A 705 30.45 -25.16 21.93
N ASP A 706 31.40 -24.79 22.81
CA ASP A 706 31.39 -23.53 23.58
C ASP A 706 31.09 -22.32 22.68
N SER A 707 29.86 -21.79 22.76
CA SER A 707 29.39 -20.76 21.84
C SER A 707 28.27 -19.93 22.46
N SER A 708 27.97 -18.81 21.80
CA SER A 708 26.85 -17.94 22.14
C SER A 708 26.26 -17.39 20.86
N ILE A 709 24.93 -17.29 20.79
CA ILE A 709 24.23 -16.53 19.76
C ILE A 709 24.00 -15.12 20.32
N PRO A 710 24.71 -14.08 19.83
CA PRO A 710 24.51 -12.72 20.30
C PRO A 710 23.30 -12.06 19.62
N ALA A 711 22.59 -11.23 20.40
CA ALA A 711 21.58 -10.26 19.96
C ALA A 711 20.39 -10.85 19.17
N ILE A 712 19.49 -11.52 19.89
CA ILE A 712 18.16 -11.90 19.41
C ILE A 712 17.16 -10.86 19.91
N ASN A 713 16.47 -10.17 18.99
CA ASN A 713 15.46 -9.19 19.35
C ASN A 713 14.18 -9.91 19.79
N LEU A 714 13.85 -9.82 21.08
CA LEU A 714 12.69 -10.47 21.66
C LEU A 714 11.80 -9.44 22.37
N THR A 715 10.54 -9.81 22.54
CA THR A 715 9.53 -8.98 23.18
C THR A 715 8.96 -9.68 24.41
N GLU A 716 8.35 -8.93 25.33
CA GLU A 716 7.66 -9.46 26.53
C GLU A 716 6.58 -10.51 26.19
N ASP A 717 6.11 -10.55 24.94
CA ASP A 717 5.14 -11.53 24.43
C ASP A 717 5.79 -12.85 23.96
N ASP A 718 7.12 -12.92 23.92
CA ASP A 718 7.87 -14.10 23.50
C ASP A 718 8.19 -15.01 24.69
N THR A 719 8.12 -16.32 24.44
CA THR A 719 8.69 -17.37 25.29
C THR A 719 9.67 -18.17 24.46
N ILE A 720 10.85 -18.46 24.98
CA ILE A 720 11.88 -19.23 24.30
C ILE A 720 12.01 -20.63 24.91
N TYR A 721 11.99 -21.65 24.06
CA TYR A 721 12.32 -23.02 24.40
C TYR A 721 13.70 -23.36 23.85
N ILE A 722 14.59 -23.85 24.73
CA ILE A 722 15.96 -24.20 24.36
C ILE A 722 16.15 -25.69 24.60
N GLU A 723 16.52 -26.39 23.54
CA GLU A 723 16.89 -27.78 23.55
C GLU A 723 18.39 -27.91 23.78
N VAL A 724 18.80 -28.75 24.71
CA VAL A 724 20.19 -29.20 24.86
C VAL A 724 20.24 -30.72 24.68
N SER A 725 21.04 -31.17 23.72
CA SER A 725 21.26 -32.59 23.42
C SER A 725 22.77 -32.92 23.34
N GLU A 726 23.16 -34.19 23.47
CA GLU A 726 24.58 -34.60 23.48
C GLU A 726 25.09 -35.10 22.10
N ASN A 727 26.31 -34.72 21.73
CA ASN A 727 27.11 -35.20 20.60
C ASN A 727 28.11 -36.30 21.02
N ILE A 728 27.61 -37.52 21.02
CA ILE A 728 28.21 -38.85 20.75
C ILE A 728 29.75 -39.07 20.78
N ASN A 729 30.49 -38.68 21.83
CA ASN A 729 31.57 -39.57 22.27
C ASN A 729 31.34 -39.97 23.73
N ASN A 730 30.95 -41.24 23.90
CA ASN A 730 30.57 -41.92 25.14
C ASN A 730 31.18 -41.34 26.45
N GLY A 731 30.42 -40.46 27.10
CA GLY A 731 30.62 -39.94 28.45
C GLY A 731 29.31 -39.32 28.97
N ASN A 732 29.22 -38.98 30.25
CA ASN A 732 28.14 -38.08 30.70
C ASN A 732 28.64 -36.65 30.48
N GLY A 733 27.95 -35.85 29.68
CA GLY A 733 28.29 -34.45 29.50
C GLY A 733 27.80 -33.61 30.67
N THR A 734 28.60 -32.66 31.14
CA THR A 734 28.11 -31.56 31.99
C THR A 734 28.17 -30.27 31.19
N TYR A 735 27.16 -29.42 31.32
CA TYR A 735 27.08 -28.18 30.58
C TYR A 735 26.55 -27.06 31.45
N ILE A 736 26.79 -25.84 30.99
CA ILE A 736 26.17 -24.62 31.53
C ILE A 736 25.42 -23.95 30.40
N ILE A 737 24.16 -23.61 30.64
CA ILE A 737 23.33 -22.80 29.76
C ILE A 737 23.00 -21.48 30.46
N GLY A 738 22.99 -20.40 29.69
CA GLY A 738 22.64 -19.06 30.15
C GLY A 738 21.74 -18.36 29.15
N PHE A 739 20.83 -17.56 29.69
CA PHE A 739 19.95 -16.68 28.94
C PHE A 739 20.05 -15.27 29.54
N LYS A 740 20.42 -14.26 28.74
CA LYS A 740 20.61 -12.90 29.24
C LYS A 740 20.38 -11.81 28.20
#